data_AF-A0A1F5L314-F1
#
_entry.id   AF-A0A1F5L314-F1
#
_cell.length_a   1.000
_cell.length_b   1.000
_cell.length_c   1.000
_cell.angle_alpha   90.00
_cell.angle_beta   90.00
_cell.angle_gamma   90.00
#
_symmetry.space_group_name_H-M   'P 1'
#
loop_
_entity.id
_entity.type
_entity.pdbx_description
1 polymer ?
#
loop_
_entity_poly.entity_id
_entity_poly.type
_entity_poly.pdbx_seq_one_letter_code
_entity_poly.pdbx_strand_id
1 'polypeptide(L)'
;MSLTASTATAVLTALADTPDGGGERRWEDQLKEQRDLYTQFVISSALGLGAFLTFCILRPKWTELYAARRRQRNAASRLPELPNTLFGWIPVLHGITEEEVLQSAGLDAYVFLSFFKFAIRFLLAVFIFAVAIILPLHYKYTGQYGVPGWDNLPDNSTANGIDGLGKDKPVTDPGYLWIYVLFAYVFSGLAFYMLLQETNQIIRTRQTYLGNQTSTTDRTIRLSGVPQDLGTEENIKEFIEGLRVGKVESITICRKWRELDELMDERLKVIRELERAWTKHLGYKRPKSDGNTLPLTNQHMQDDDNERSGLLSESERGVSDYSNERPKIRIWYGPFKLRFRMIDAIDYYEEKLRKIDEYIQNAREKEYPATEIAFVTMASIAASQMLVQAILDPHPMQMFARLAPAPADVIWKNTYLSRSRRMIQSWSITIVIGFLTVFWSVLLVPIASLLELETLHKIVPQLAEFLQEHTILKSLVQTGLPTLAFSLLTVAVPYVYEWLSNNQGMVSRGDVELSIISKNFFFSFFNLFLLFTVFGTASGFYGFWENLRDAFKDSTTIAFALAKSLEGLAPFYINLLILQGLGLFPFRLLEFGSVALYPLQFLSARTPREYAELNTPPKFSYGFSIPQTILILVICVVYSVFPSSWLICLFGLIYFTVGKFIYKYQLLYAMDHQQHSTGRAWPMICNRVFVGLVVHQLAMIGVLALRRAITRSLLLVPLLGFTVWFTYWFGRTYEPLMKFIALKSINRDQPGGGDVSPSPSSTFSPPSGLDRDSLPIRIGGHDLELRLKKYVNPSLILPLHAAWLPHRASSGNGASAFEAHQTPNV
;
A
#
# COMPACT_ATOMS: atom_id res chain seq x y z
N MET A 1 37.72 2.78 -13.09
CA MET A 1 37.36 1.34 -13.14
C MET A 1 38.14 0.47 -12.14
N SER A 2 39.09 0.99 -11.33
CA SER A 2 39.88 0.17 -10.38
C SER A 2 39.33 0.08 -8.95
N LEU A 3 38.45 1.00 -8.52
CA LEU A 3 37.94 1.04 -7.13
C LEU A 3 36.80 0.06 -6.85
N THR A 4 35.93 -0.20 -7.84
CA THR A 4 34.80 -1.15 -7.69
C THR A 4 35.25 -2.62 -7.77
N ALA A 5 36.31 -2.89 -8.52
CA ALA A 5 36.93 -4.20 -8.58
C ALA A 5 37.62 -4.53 -7.25
N SER A 6 38.28 -3.55 -6.62
CA SER A 6 38.94 -3.70 -5.30
C SER A 6 37.96 -3.95 -4.17
N THR A 7 36.78 -3.32 -4.17
CA THR A 7 35.75 -3.59 -3.14
C THR A 7 35.10 -4.95 -3.34
N ALA A 8 34.85 -5.38 -4.58
CA ALA A 8 34.29 -6.71 -4.86
C ALA A 8 35.29 -7.84 -4.57
N THR A 9 36.58 -7.63 -4.91
CA THR A 9 37.65 -8.57 -4.55
C THR A 9 37.92 -8.57 -3.06
N ALA A 10 37.92 -7.43 -2.36
CA ALA A 10 38.06 -7.38 -0.89
C ALA A 10 36.89 -8.06 -0.16
N VAL A 11 35.66 -7.93 -0.68
CA VAL A 11 34.50 -8.66 -0.17
C VAL A 11 34.62 -10.16 -0.45
N LEU A 12 35.11 -10.56 -1.62
CA LEU A 12 35.32 -11.96 -1.97
C LEU A 12 36.51 -12.60 -1.26
N THR A 13 37.63 -11.89 -1.03
CA THR A 13 38.75 -12.38 -0.23
C THR A 13 38.41 -12.41 1.26
N ALA A 14 37.67 -11.43 1.79
CA ALA A 14 37.15 -11.50 3.16
C ALA A 14 36.15 -12.66 3.38
N LEU A 15 35.54 -13.18 2.30
CA LEU A 15 34.66 -14.35 2.33
C LEU A 15 35.41 -15.68 2.03
N ALA A 16 36.67 -15.63 1.57
CA ALA A 16 37.41 -16.80 1.08
C ALA A 16 38.70 -17.11 1.86
N ASP A 17 39.16 -16.24 2.77
CA ASP A 17 40.40 -16.47 3.52
C ASP A 17 40.18 -17.37 4.75
N THR A 18 40.79 -18.56 4.74
CA THR A 18 40.92 -19.43 5.91
C THR A 18 42.36 -19.32 6.44
N PRO A 19 42.59 -18.80 7.67
CA PRO A 19 43.88 -18.91 8.32
C PRO A 19 43.92 -20.13 9.25
N ASP A 20 44.95 -20.95 9.08
CA ASP A 20 45.31 -22.08 9.92
C ASP A 20 45.67 -21.66 11.36
N GLY A 21 45.27 -22.50 12.32
CA GLY A 21 46.04 -22.76 13.55
C GLY A 21 45.65 -22.01 14.84
N GLY A 22 44.94 -22.72 15.73
CA GLY A 22 45.20 -22.71 17.18
C GLY A 22 44.51 -21.66 18.05
N GLY A 23 43.36 -22.01 18.65
CA GLY A 23 42.71 -21.25 19.71
C GLY A 23 41.23 -21.62 19.89
N GLU A 24 40.96 -22.80 20.44
CA GLU A 24 39.60 -23.34 20.59
C GLU A 24 38.74 -22.47 21.53
N ARG A 25 37.50 -22.18 21.09
CA ARG A 25 36.35 -21.54 21.78
C ARG A 25 36.02 -20.06 21.54
N ARG A 26 36.67 -19.31 20.64
CA ARG A 26 36.18 -17.96 20.25
C ARG A 26 35.98 -17.76 18.74
N TRP A 27 36.65 -18.57 17.92
CA TRP A 27 36.55 -18.52 16.46
C TRP A 27 35.34 -19.29 15.90
N GLU A 28 34.90 -20.35 16.58
CA GLU A 28 33.79 -21.19 16.10
C GLU A 28 32.45 -20.46 16.08
N ASP A 29 32.19 -19.55 17.03
CA ASP A 29 30.95 -18.78 17.10
C ASP A 29 30.88 -17.69 16.02
N GLN A 30 32.01 -17.03 15.72
CA GLN A 30 32.09 -16.04 14.62
C GLN A 30 31.94 -16.71 13.25
N LEU A 31 32.58 -17.87 13.05
CA LEU A 31 32.43 -18.67 11.83
C LEU A 31 30.99 -19.18 11.66
N LYS A 32 30.30 -19.49 12.76
CA LYS A 32 28.90 -19.93 12.75
C LYS A 32 27.96 -18.78 12.37
N GLU A 33 28.10 -17.59 12.94
CA GLU A 33 27.31 -16.41 12.55
C GLU A 33 27.55 -16.01 11.09
N GLN A 34 28.81 -16.00 10.63
CA GLN A 34 29.15 -15.70 9.24
C GLN A 34 28.59 -16.74 8.26
N ARG A 35 28.67 -18.03 8.60
CA ARG A 35 28.10 -19.12 7.80
C ARG A 35 26.58 -19.03 7.70
N ASP A 36 25.92 -18.61 8.79
CA ASP A 36 24.47 -18.45 8.82
C ASP A 36 24.01 -17.30 7.93
N LEU A 37 24.70 -16.15 7.99
CA LEU A 37 24.48 -15.01 7.10
C LEU A 37 24.73 -15.38 5.62
N TYR A 38 25.82 -16.09 5.34
CA TYR A 38 26.16 -16.53 3.99
C TYR A 38 25.10 -17.48 3.42
N THR A 39 24.65 -18.45 4.22
CA THR A 39 23.60 -19.40 3.83
C THR A 39 22.30 -18.66 3.50
N GLN A 40 21.87 -17.73 4.36
CA GLN A 40 20.69 -16.91 4.13
C GLN A 40 20.83 -16.03 2.87
N PHE A 41 22.00 -15.45 2.64
CA PHE A 41 22.28 -14.64 1.46
C PHE A 41 22.18 -15.46 0.16
N VAL A 42 22.78 -16.65 0.11
CA VAL A 42 22.71 -17.54 -1.05
C VAL A 42 21.28 -17.95 -1.33
N ILE A 43 20.53 -18.36 -0.31
CA ILE A 43 19.14 -18.80 -0.46
C ILE A 43 18.25 -17.65 -0.93
N SER A 44 18.35 -16.49 -0.28
CA SER A 44 17.54 -15.31 -0.63
C SER A 44 17.87 -14.80 -2.03
N SER A 45 19.15 -14.83 -2.42
CA SER A 45 19.58 -14.45 -3.77
C SER A 45 19.10 -15.45 -4.82
N ALA A 46 19.20 -16.77 -4.56
CA ALA A 46 18.71 -17.80 -5.47
C ALA A 46 17.18 -17.70 -5.66
N LEU A 47 16.45 -17.50 -4.56
CA LEU A 47 15.00 -17.31 -4.54
C LEU A 47 14.60 -16.02 -5.30
N GLY A 48 15.30 -14.92 -5.06
CA GLY A 48 15.07 -13.64 -5.73
C GLY A 48 15.37 -13.66 -7.23
N LEU A 49 16.54 -14.19 -7.62
CA LEU A 49 16.93 -14.34 -9.01
C LEU A 49 16.00 -15.29 -9.75
N GLY A 50 15.57 -16.38 -9.12
CA GLY A 50 14.58 -17.31 -9.66
C GLY A 50 13.26 -16.63 -10.00
N ALA A 51 12.70 -15.87 -9.05
CA ALA A 51 11.47 -15.10 -9.27
C ALA A 51 11.64 -14.02 -10.34
N PHE A 52 12.77 -13.32 -10.37
CA PHE A 52 13.07 -12.31 -11.39
C PHE A 52 13.17 -12.91 -12.80
N LEU A 53 13.87 -14.03 -12.97
CA LEU A 53 13.98 -14.73 -14.24
C LEU A 53 12.62 -15.28 -14.70
N THR A 54 11.84 -15.82 -13.78
CA THR A 54 10.46 -16.26 -14.06
C THR A 54 9.63 -15.08 -14.55
N PHE A 55 9.70 -13.92 -13.90
CA PHE A 55 9.02 -12.71 -14.36
C PHE A 55 9.47 -12.31 -15.78
N CYS A 56 10.77 -12.28 -16.07
CA CYS A 56 11.27 -11.92 -17.40
C CYS A 56 10.73 -12.86 -18.51
N ILE A 57 10.48 -14.13 -18.18
CA ILE A 57 9.90 -15.12 -19.11
C ILE A 57 8.37 -14.98 -19.22
N LEU A 58 7.68 -14.74 -18.10
CA LEU A 58 6.21 -14.66 -18.06
C LEU A 58 5.67 -13.34 -18.59
N ARG A 59 6.40 -12.24 -18.38
CA ARG A 59 6.02 -10.89 -18.81
C ARG A 59 5.62 -10.78 -20.30
N PRO A 60 6.44 -11.24 -21.26
CA PRO A 60 6.05 -11.19 -22.68
C PRO A 60 4.95 -12.19 -23.04
N LYS A 61 4.78 -13.28 -22.26
CA LYS A 61 3.75 -14.30 -22.50
C LYS A 61 2.38 -13.87 -22.01
N TRP A 62 2.30 -13.16 -20.89
CA TRP A 62 1.06 -12.73 -20.23
C TRP A 62 0.93 -11.21 -20.20
N THR A 63 0.89 -10.61 -21.39
CA THR A 63 0.71 -9.16 -21.58
C THR A 63 -0.62 -8.66 -20.99
N GLU A 64 -1.64 -9.52 -20.93
CA GLU A 64 -2.94 -9.21 -20.32
C GLU A 64 -2.85 -8.84 -18.85
N LEU A 65 -1.91 -9.44 -18.10
CA LEU A 65 -1.72 -9.15 -16.67
C LEU A 65 -0.67 -8.07 -16.45
N TYR A 66 0.50 -8.21 -17.08
CA TYR A 66 1.67 -7.37 -16.79
C TYR A 66 1.69 -6.02 -17.52
N ALA A 67 0.80 -5.81 -18.49
CA ALA A 67 0.60 -4.53 -19.19
C ALA A 67 -0.89 -4.10 -19.18
N ALA A 68 -1.66 -4.61 -18.21
CA ALA A 68 -3.10 -4.40 -18.09
C ALA A 68 -3.48 -2.92 -18.05
N ARG A 69 -2.75 -2.10 -17.27
CA ARG A 69 -3.01 -0.66 -17.13
C ARG A 69 -2.90 0.06 -18.47
N ARG A 70 -1.90 -0.29 -19.28
CA ARG A 70 -1.66 0.35 -20.58
C ARG A 70 -2.76 0.07 -21.58
N ARG A 71 -3.31 -1.15 -21.58
CA ARG A 71 -4.36 -1.57 -22.51
C ARG A 71 -5.72 -0.95 -22.18
N GLN A 72 -6.01 -0.73 -20.90
CA GLN A 72 -7.30 -0.17 -20.47
C GLN A 72 -7.34 1.36 -20.41
N ARG A 73 -6.20 2.03 -20.19
CA ARG A 73 -6.16 3.48 -19.99
C ARG A 73 -5.48 4.20 -21.16
N ASN A 74 -6.22 5.05 -21.87
CA ASN A 74 -5.66 6.05 -22.80
C ASN A 74 -4.57 6.92 -22.14
N ALA A 75 -4.51 6.99 -20.81
CA ALA A 75 -3.51 7.72 -20.02
C ALA A 75 -2.07 7.19 -20.14
N ALA A 76 -1.88 5.90 -20.42
CA ALA A 76 -0.57 5.27 -20.58
C ALA A 76 -0.12 5.18 -22.05
N SER A 77 -0.88 5.78 -22.98
CA SER A 77 -0.48 5.93 -24.39
C SER A 77 0.82 6.73 -24.55
N ARG A 78 1.07 7.68 -23.62
CA ARG A 78 2.27 8.54 -23.62
C ARG A 78 3.52 7.84 -23.06
N LEU A 79 3.38 6.67 -22.43
CA LEU A 79 4.52 5.93 -21.92
C LEU A 79 5.17 5.11 -23.04
N PRO A 80 6.51 5.01 -23.06
CA PRO A 80 7.21 4.24 -24.08
C PRO A 80 6.79 2.78 -24.02
N GLU A 81 6.71 2.15 -25.20
CA GLU A 81 6.47 0.71 -25.30
C GLU A 81 7.65 -0.02 -24.68
N LEU A 82 7.37 -0.96 -23.79
CA LEU A 82 8.41 -1.80 -23.23
C LEU A 82 8.67 -2.97 -24.19
N PRO A 83 9.91 -3.18 -24.66
CA PRO A 83 10.20 -4.23 -25.61
C PRO A 83 9.91 -5.63 -25.03
N ASN A 84 9.56 -6.56 -25.92
CA ASN A 84 9.25 -7.96 -25.59
C ASN A 84 10.50 -8.81 -25.30
N THR A 85 11.70 -8.21 -25.36
CA THR A 85 12.96 -8.84 -24.95
C THR A 85 13.01 -9.07 -23.43
N LEU A 86 13.73 -10.11 -22.99
CA LEU A 86 13.83 -10.49 -21.57
C LEU A 86 14.29 -9.34 -20.63
N PHE A 87 15.26 -8.53 -21.06
CA PHE A 87 15.84 -7.45 -20.22
C PHE A 87 15.70 -6.03 -20.80
N GLY A 88 15.22 -5.86 -22.04
CA GLY A 88 15.19 -4.54 -22.70
C GLY A 88 14.21 -3.53 -22.08
N TRP A 89 13.32 -3.97 -21.18
CA TRP A 89 12.41 -3.09 -20.45
C TRP A 89 13.07 -2.31 -19.32
N ILE A 90 14.20 -2.81 -18.80
CA ILE A 90 14.94 -2.20 -17.69
C ILE A 90 15.46 -0.79 -18.05
N PRO A 91 16.21 -0.60 -19.16
CA PRO A 91 16.71 0.74 -19.52
C PRO A 91 15.57 1.72 -19.84
N VAL A 92 14.51 1.24 -20.50
CA VAL A 92 13.32 2.06 -20.82
C VAL A 92 12.65 2.55 -19.54
N LEU A 93 12.41 1.66 -18.57
CA LEU A 93 11.81 2.04 -17.29
C LEU A 93 12.70 3.00 -16.48
N HIS A 94 14.03 2.82 -16.53
CA HIS A 94 14.96 3.72 -15.86
C HIS A 94 14.93 5.12 -16.49
N GLY A 95 14.77 5.21 -17.83
CA GLY A 95 14.73 6.47 -18.58
C GLY A 95 13.50 7.36 -18.31
N ILE A 96 12.40 6.82 -17.78
CA ILE A 96 11.17 7.58 -17.54
C ILE A 96 11.42 8.68 -16.49
N THR A 97 11.06 9.91 -16.80
CA THR A 97 11.31 11.07 -15.93
C THR A 97 10.26 11.21 -14.83
N GLU A 98 10.57 11.96 -13.77
CA GLU A 98 9.63 12.21 -12.67
C GLU A 98 8.41 13.03 -13.13
N GLU A 99 8.56 13.88 -14.13
CA GLU A 99 7.47 14.65 -14.74
C GLU A 99 6.52 13.74 -15.53
N GLU A 100 7.07 12.79 -16.29
CA GLU A 100 6.28 11.75 -16.96
C GLU A 100 5.53 10.86 -15.96
N VAL A 101 6.15 10.53 -14.82
CA VAL A 101 5.48 9.83 -13.72
C VAL A 101 4.33 10.67 -13.17
N LEU A 102 4.55 11.95 -12.85
CA LEU A 102 3.51 12.82 -12.33
C LEU A 102 2.35 12.97 -13.32
N GLN A 103 2.67 13.09 -14.61
CA GLN A 103 1.66 13.18 -15.66
C GLN A 103 0.92 11.88 -15.88
N SER A 104 1.57 10.71 -15.86
CA SER A 104 0.95 9.40 -16.17
C SER A 104 0.28 8.73 -14.96
N ALA A 105 0.97 8.72 -13.82
CA ALA A 105 0.60 8.06 -12.57
C ALA A 105 0.11 9.03 -11.47
N GLY A 106 0.06 10.34 -11.73
CA GLY A 106 -0.52 11.29 -10.78
C GLY A 106 0.33 11.58 -9.54
N LEU A 107 -0.23 12.40 -8.64
CA LEU A 107 0.52 12.98 -7.52
C LEU A 107 0.86 11.97 -6.41
N ASP A 108 -0.04 11.02 -6.13
CA ASP A 108 0.17 10.01 -5.09
C ASP A 108 1.34 9.07 -5.42
N ALA A 109 1.45 8.64 -6.69
CA ALA A 109 2.57 7.83 -7.17
C ALA A 109 3.89 8.61 -7.14
N TYR A 110 3.87 9.89 -7.52
CA TYR A 110 5.04 10.77 -7.44
C TYR A 110 5.55 10.90 -6.00
N VAL A 111 4.67 11.16 -5.03
CA VAL A 111 5.02 11.25 -3.60
C VAL A 111 5.59 9.93 -3.08
N PHE A 112 4.97 8.80 -3.45
CA PHE A 112 5.45 7.48 -3.06
C PHE A 112 6.86 7.18 -3.59
N LEU A 113 7.14 7.45 -4.86
CA LEU A 113 8.49 7.27 -5.42
C LEU A 113 9.51 8.29 -4.89
N SER A 114 9.06 9.49 -4.52
CA SER A 114 9.90 10.51 -3.87
C SER A 114 10.34 10.06 -2.48
N PHE A 115 9.49 9.32 -1.74
CA PHE A 115 9.90 8.69 -0.48
C PHE A 115 11.06 7.69 -0.66
N PHE A 116 11.00 6.84 -1.69
CA PHE A 116 12.11 5.94 -2.01
C PHE A 116 13.38 6.70 -2.40
N LYS A 117 13.25 7.79 -3.18
CA LYS A 117 14.38 8.66 -3.55
C LYS A 117 15.04 9.27 -2.30
N PHE A 118 14.26 9.76 -1.35
CA PHE A 118 14.74 10.24 -0.06
C PHE A 118 15.50 9.14 0.70
N ALA A 119 14.90 7.96 0.85
CA ALA A 119 15.53 6.85 1.57
C ALA A 119 16.86 6.40 0.94
N ILE A 120 16.93 6.31 -0.40
CA ILE A 120 18.17 5.98 -1.13
C ILE A 120 19.25 7.04 -0.87
N ARG A 121 18.92 8.34 -0.97
CA ARG A 121 19.88 9.44 -0.76
C ARG A 121 20.41 9.44 0.68
N PHE A 122 19.52 9.25 1.66
CA PHE A 122 19.89 9.18 3.06
C PHE A 122 20.79 7.96 3.35
N LEU A 123 20.38 6.76 2.92
CA LEU A 123 21.15 5.53 3.17
C LEU A 123 22.47 5.51 2.43
N LEU A 124 22.56 6.06 1.22
CA LEU A 124 23.82 6.19 0.49
C LEU A 124 24.81 7.05 1.28
N ALA A 125 24.36 8.20 1.80
CA ALA A 125 25.21 9.08 2.59
C ALA A 125 25.67 8.41 3.90
N VAL A 126 24.75 7.77 4.63
CA VAL A 126 25.09 7.02 5.86
C VAL A 126 26.04 5.86 5.55
N PHE A 127 25.83 5.12 4.45
CA PHE A 127 26.69 4.02 4.02
C PHE A 127 28.12 4.49 3.73
N ILE A 128 28.28 5.64 3.06
CA ILE A 128 29.60 6.23 2.81
C ILE A 128 30.30 6.54 4.15
N PHE A 129 29.61 7.16 5.11
CA PHE A 129 30.18 7.40 6.44
C PHE A 129 30.50 6.11 7.20
N ALA A 130 29.63 5.10 7.09
CA ALA A 130 29.81 3.81 7.74
C ALA A 130 31.06 3.09 7.23
N VAL A 131 31.26 3.03 5.91
CA VAL A 131 32.42 2.36 5.30
C VAL A 131 33.70 3.19 5.42
N ALA A 132 33.62 4.51 5.26
CA ALA A 132 34.81 5.36 5.23
C ALA A 132 35.36 5.69 6.63
N ILE A 133 34.49 5.79 7.64
CA ILE A 133 34.88 6.24 8.98
C ILE A 133 34.58 5.19 10.04
N ILE A 134 33.33 4.73 10.16
CA ILE A 134 32.91 3.86 11.27
C ILE A 134 33.63 2.51 11.21
N LEU A 135 33.70 1.88 10.03
CA LEU A 135 34.30 0.57 9.84
C LEU A 135 35.82 0.56 10.12
N PRO A 136 36.67 1.43 9.53
CA PRO A 136 38.10 1.45 9.83
C PRO A 136 38.39 1.80 11.29
N LEU A 137 37.58 2.69 11.86
CA LEU A 137 37.74 3.11 13.24
C LEU A 137 37.40 1.97 14.19
N HIS A 138 36.29 1.26 13.94
CA HIS A 138 35.92 0.07 14.69
C HIS A 138 37.01 -1.01 14.59
N TYR A 139 37.47 -1.32 13.37
CA TYR A 139 38.55 -2.27 13.13
C TYR A 139 39.82 -1.94 13.93
N LYS A 140 40.22 -0.65 13.96
CA LYS A 140 41.39 -0.19 14.72
C LYS A 140 41.26 -0.45 16.23
N TYR A 141 40.06 -0.39 16.80
CA TYR A 141 39.85 -0.55 18.25
C TYR A 141 39.57 -1.99 18.66
N THR A 142 38.87 -2.79 17.84
CA THR A 142 38.52 -4.18 18.19
C THR A 142 39.49 -5.22 17.63
N GLY A 143 40.27 -4.87 16.60
CA GLY A 143 41.24 -5.78 15.97
C GLY A 143 40.61 -7.00 15.28
N GLN A 144 39.28 -7.03 15.13
CA GLN A 144 38.53 -8.13 14.53
C GLN A 144 38.05 -7.75 13.13
N TYR A 145 38.35 -8.60 12.14
CA TYR A 145 37.74 -8.56 10.81
C TYR A 145 36.44 -9.37 10.82
N GLY A 146 35.32 -8.81 10.36
CA GLY A 146 34.06 -9.55 10.21
C GLY A 146 32.81 -8.73 10.54
N VAL A 147 31.69 -9.43 10.82
CA VAL A 147 30.51 -8.81 11.43
C VAL A 147 30.94 -8.41 12.84
N PRO A 148 31.08 -7.11 13.13
CA PRO A 148 31.69 -6.74 14.39
C PRO A 148 30.66 -6.99 15.50
N GLY A 149 31.00 -7.91 16.40
CA GLY A 149 30.24 -8.11 17.63
C GLY A 149 30.29 -6.84 18.49
N TRP A 150 29.33 -6.72 19.40
CA TRP A 150 29.48 -5.78 20.50
C TRP A 150 30.67 -6.20 21.35
N ASP A 151 31.46 -5.25 21.86
CA ASP A 151 32.60 -5.55 22.72
C ASP A 151 32.12 -6.46 23.86
N ASN A 152 32.44 -7.75 23.81
CA ASN A 152 32.15 -8.65 24.91
C ASN A 152 32.95 -8.12 26.10
N LEU A 153 32.23 -7.71 27.15
CA LEU A 153 32.83 -7.50 28.45
C LEU A 153 33.56 -8.81 28.76
N PRO A 154 34.85 -8.81 29.11
CA PRO A 154 35.49 -10.04 29.52
C PRO A 154 34.79 -10.53 30.78
N ASP A 155 33.99 -11.59 30.65
CA ASP A 155 33.49 -12.38 31.77
C ASP A 155 34.70 -13.09 32.38
N ASN A 156 35.47 -12.35 33.17
CA ASN A 156 36.47 -12.92 34.06
C ASN A 156 35.82 -13.09 35.43
N SER A 157 34.76 -13.90 35.48
CA SER A 157 34.25 -14.47 36.73
C SER A 157 34.72 -15.91 36.85
N THR A 158 36.04 -16.12 36.87
CA THR A 158 36.59 -17.20 37.69
C THR A 158 36.46 -16.75 39.14
N ALA A 159 35.37 -17.18 39.78
CA ALA A 159 35.21 -17.08 41.22
C ALA A 159 36.35 -17.84 41.89
N ASN A 160 37.36 -17.12 42.37
CA ASN A 160 38.25 -17.53 43.44
C ASN A 160 38.51 -16.30 44.32
N GLY A 161 38.32 -16.51 45.61
CA GLY A 161 37.99 -15.46 46.55
C GLY A 161 39.15 -14.63 47.08
N ILE A 162 38.69 -13.54 47.69
CA ILE A 162 39.25 -12.80 48.83
C ILE A 162 40.39 -11.82 48.51
N ASP A 163 40.11 -10.59 48.95
CA ASP A 163 40.99 -9.44 49.15
C ASP A 163 41.52 -8.67 47.95
N GLY A 164 41.10 -7.41 47.89
CA GLY A 164 41.77 -6.37 47.11
C GLY A 164 40.79 -5.35 46.56
N LEU A 165 40.76 -4.18 47.18
CA LEU A 165 40.17 -2.94 46.69
C LEU A 165 40.82 -2.54 45.34
N GLY A 166 40.44 -3.23 44.26
CA GLY A 166 40.91 -3.01 42.90
C GLY A 166 39.84 -2.32 42.07
N LYS A 167 40.12 -1.10 41.60
CA LYS A 167 39.31 -0.42 40.59
C LYS A 167 39.32 -1.27 39.32
N ASP A 168 38.22 -1.97 39.04
CA ASP A 168 37.99 -2.58 37.73
C ASP A 168 38.05 -1.49 36.66
N LYS A 169 39.15 -1.47 35.91
CA LYS A 169 39.33 -0.55 34.77
C LYS A 169 38.33 -0.96 33.69
N PRO A 170 37.42 -0.06 33.24
CA PRO A 170 36.61 -0.37 32.08
C PRO A 170 37.53 -0.41 30.86
N VAL A 171 37.72 -1.61 30.29
CA VAL A 171 38.34 -1.76 28.98
C VAL A 171 37.31 -1.32 27.93
N THR A 172 37.24 -0.01 27.71
CA THR A 172 36.67 0.61 26.51
C THR A 172 37.32 1.98 26.40
N ASP A 173 38.17 2.19 25.40
CA ASP A 173 38.89 3.46 25.27
C ASP A 173 37.90 4.64 25.23
N PRO A 174 38.12 5.68 26.05
CA PRO A 174 37.21 6.82 26.15
C PRO A 174 37.01 7.55 24.81
N GLY A 175 37.93 7.41 23.85
CA GLY A 175 37.85 8.01 22.52
C GLY A 175 36.82 7.35 21.60
N TYR A 176 36.69 6.01 21.62
CA TYR A 176 35.78 5.28 20.72
C TYR A 176 34.31 5.64 20.96
N LEU A 177 33.92 5.84 22.22
CA LEU A 177 32.53 6.12 22.57
C LEU A 177 32.03 7.50 22.09
N TRP A 178 32.92 8.41 21.71
CA TRP A 178 32.55 9.69 21.10
C TRP A 178 31.99 9.55 19.68
N ILE A 179 32.29 8.46 18.98
CA ILE A 179 31.76 8.16 17.65
C ILE A 179 30.22 8.10 17.70
N TYR A 180 29.67 7.39 18.71
CA TYR A 180 28.22 7.27 18.87
C TYR A 180 27.55 8.63 19.03
N VAL A 181 28.16 9.52 19.79
CA VAL A 181 27.65 10.89 19.98
C VAL A 181 27.76 11.69 18.68
N LEU A 182 28.95 11.76 18.08
CA LEU A 182 29.20 12.54 16.87
C LEU A 182 28.28 12.12 15.71
N PHE A 183 28.20 10.82 15.42
CA PHE A 183 27.40 10.32 14.31
C PHE A 183 25.89 10.37 14.56
N ALA A 184 25.43 10.29 15.83
CA ALA A 184 24.04 10.55 16.14
C ALA A 184 23.63 11.99 15.77
N TYR A 185 24.48 12.99 16.03
CA TYR A 185 24.26 14.38 15.61
C TYR A 185 24.32 14.52 14.08
N VAL A 186 25.36 13.97 13.44
CA VAL A 186 25.55 14.06 11.98
C VAL A 186 24.38 13.42 11.23
N PHE A 187 23.99 12.20 11.57
CA PHE A 187 22.91 11.48 10.88
C PHE A 187 21.53 12.09 11.17
N SER A 188 21.29 12.59 12.39
CA SER A 188 20.04 13.32 12.69
C SER A 188 19.96 14.62 11.89
N GLY A 189 21.04 15.41 11.84
CA GLY A 189 21.10 16.65 11.05
C GLY A 189 20.93 16.39 9.56
N LEU A 190 21.57 15.35 9.04
CA LEU A 190 21.44 14.92 7.65
C LEU A 190 20.00 14.51 7.31
N ALA A 191 19.36 13.74 8.19
CA ALA A 191 17.98 13.32 8.02
C ALA A 191 17.03 14.54 7.98
N PHE A 192 17.19 15.50 8.89
CA PHE A 192 16.39 16.74 8.88
C PHE A 192 16.58 17.56 7.60
N TYR A 193 17.83 17.78 7.20
CA TYR A 193 18.14 18.55 6.00
C TYR A 193 17.53 17.91 4.74
N MET A 194 17.77 16.61 4.52
CA MET A 194 17.25 15.90 3.35
C MET A 194 15.73 15.81 3.36
N LEU A 195 15.10 15.56 4.51
CA LEU A 195 13.65 15.46 4.61
C LEU A 195 12.96 16.80 4.34
N LEU A 196 13.53 17.92 4.83
CA LEU A 196 13.04 19.26 4.51
C LEU A 196 13.19 19.58 3.02
N GLN A 197 14.33 19.22 2.42
CA GLN A 197 14.56 19.45 0.99
C GLN A 197 13.51 18.73 0.13
N GLU A 198 13.28 17.44 0.39
CA GLU A 198 12.29 16.64 -0.35
C GLU A 198 10.85 17.11 -0.07
N THR A 199 10.53 17.47 1.17
CA THR A 199 9.21 18.03 1.52
C THR A 199 8.93 19.34 0.79
N ASN A 200 9.92 20.24 0.73
CA ASN A 200 9.79 21.50 -0.01
C ASN A 200 9.58 21.26 -1.52
N GLN A 201 10.28 20.28 -2.09
CA GLN A 201 10.10 19.91 -3.50
C GLN A 201 8.68 19.37 -3.74
N ILE A 202 8.21 18.45 -2.91
CA ILE A 202 6.87 17.87 -3.02
C ILE A 202 5.78 18.93 -2.86
N ILE A 203 5.91 19.85 -1.90
CA ILE A 203 4.95 20.95 -1.71
C ILE A 203 4.90 21.82 -2.95
N ARG A 204 6.04 22.23 -3.52
CA ARG A 204 6.08 23.03 -4.75
C ARG A 204 5.39 22.31 -5.90
N THR A 205 5.76 21.05 -6.15
CA THR A 205 5.14 20.23 -7.20
C THR A 205 3.64 20.09 -6.99
N ARG A 206 3.19 19.81 -5.77
CA ARG A 206 1.77 19.70 -5.42
C ARG A 206 1.02 21.01 -5.64
N GLN A 207 1.54 22.13 -5.16
CA GLN A 207 0.87 23.43 -5.26
C GLN A 207 0.76 23.89 -6.71
N THR A 208 1.79 23.67 -7.53
CA THR A 208 1.74 23.95 -8.98
C THR A 208 0.78 23.00 -9.70
N TYR A 209 0.82 21.71 -9.37
CA TYR A 209 -0.04 20.70 -9.99
C TYR A 209 -1.53 20.95 -9.71
N LEU A 210 -1.90 21.16 -8.45
CA LEU A 210 -3.30 21.40 -8.04
C LEU A 210 -3.75 22.84 -8.33
N GLY A 211 -2.84 23.82 -8.30
CA GLY A 211 -3.16 25.23 -8.57
C GLY A 211 -3.52 25.50 -10.03
N ASN A 212 -3.01 24.68 -10.95
CA ASN A 212 -3.31 24.73 -12.39
C ASN A 212 -4.55 23.90 -12.77
N GLN A 213 -5.15 23.17 -11.82
CA GLN A 213 -6.26 22.27 -12.10
C GLN A 213 -7.61 22.95 -11.84
N THR A 214 -8.52 22.88 -12.81
CA THR A 214 -9.90 23.40 -12.72
C THR A 214 -10.92 22.26 -12.55
N SER A 215 -10.61 21.27 -11.71
CA SER A 215 -11.52 20.14 -11.48
C SER A 215 -12.72 20.56 -10.64
N THR A 216 -13.88 19.93 -10.88
CA THR A 216 -15.06 20.07 -10.02
C THR A 216 -14.74 19.67 -8.58
N THR A 217 -13.87 18.69 -8.38
CA THR A 217 -13.46 18.19 -7.06
C THR A 217 -12.81 19.27 -6.17
N ASP A 218 -11.91 20.09 -6.72
CA ASP A 218 -11.22 21.16 -5.99
C ASP A 218 -12.16 22.33 -5.63
N ARG A 219 -13.27 22.46 -6.36
CA ARG A 219 -14.34 23.44 -6.14
C ARG A 219 -15.42 22.94 -5.19
N THR A 220 -15.52 21.63 -4.98
CA THR A 220 -16.54 21.01 -4.13
C THR A 220 -16.08 20.85 -2.68
N ILE A 221 -16.95 21.22 -1.77
CA ILE A 221 -16.81 20.98 -0.33
C ILE A 221 -17.83 19.95 0.14
N ARG A 222 -17.46 19.18 1.16
CA ARG A 222 -18.36 18.31 1.90
C ARG A 222 -18.76 19.01 3.19
N LEU A 223 -20.03 19.36 3.32
CA LEU A 223 -20.64 19.82 4.56
C LEU A 223 -21.10 18.62 5.37
N SER A 224 -20.90 18.67 6.68
CA SER A 224 -21.32 17.63 7.63
C SER A 224 -21.97 18.27 8.86
N GLY A 225 -23.04 17.66 9.36
CA GLY A 225 -23.82 18.24 10.46
C GLY A 225 -24.78 19.32 9.99
N VAL A 226 -25.37 19.16 8.80
CA VAL A 226 -26.45 20.04 8.32
C VAL A 226 -27.68 19.83 9.21
N PRO A 227 -28.23 20.89 9.85
CA PRO A 227 -29.44 20.76 10.67
C PRO A 227 -30.66 20.45 9.78
N GLN A 228 -31.68 19.81 10.36
CA GLN A 228 -32.88 19.41 9.61
C GLN A 228 -33.62 20.61 9.00
N ASP A 229 -33.56 21.77 9.66
CA ASP A 229 -34.20 23.01 9.21
C ASP A 229 -33.54 23.60 7.94
N LEU A 230 -32.24 23.34 7.74
CA LEU A 230 -31.49 23.71 6.54
C LEU A 230 -31.38 22.55 5.55
N GLY A 231 -32.25 21.54 5.64
CA GLY A 231 -32.17 20.31 4.85
C GLY A 231 -32.56 20.44 3.37
N THR A 232 -32.90 21.64 2.88
CA THR A 232 -33.26 21.92 1.48
C THR A 232 -32.09 22.57 0.73
N GLU A 233 -32.00 22.33 -0.58
CA GLU A 233 -30.91 22.88 -1.41
C GLU A 233 -30.92 24.42 -1.41
N GLU A 234 -32.09 25.03 -1.38
CA GLU A 234 -32.29 26.47 -1.35
C GLU A 234 -31.78 27.10 -0.05
N ASN A 235 -32.12 26.52 1.11
CA ASN A 235 -31.69 27.04 2.41
C ASN A 235 -30.18 26.97 2.58
N ILE A 236 -29.53 25.88 2.11
CA ILE A 236 -28.07 25.75 2.15
C ILE A 236 -27.43 26.79 1.23
N LYS A 237 -28.01 27.05 0.06
CA LYS A 237 -27.51 28.05 -0.88
C LYS A 237 -27.60 29.45 -0.27
N GLU A 238 -28.76 29.81 0.28
CA GLU A 238 -28.97 31.11 0.93
C GLU A 238 -28.01 31.31 2.10
N PHE A 239 -27.81 30.28 2.92
CA PHE A 239 -26.84 30.32 4.02
C PHE A 239 -25.42 30.61 3.54
N ILE A 240 -24.92 29.87 2.53
CA ILE A 240 -23.54 30.00 2.05
C ILE A 240 -23.33 31.33 1.30
N GLU A 241 -24.28 31.74 0.48
CA GLU A 241 -24.22 33.02 -0.24
C GLU A 241 -24.35 34.21 0.74
N GLY A 242 -25.12 34.04 1.82
CA GLY A 242 -25.22 34.99 2.93
C GLY A 242 -23.88 35.26 3.64
N LEU A 243 -22.96 34.30 3.65
CA LEU A 243 -21.60 34.46 4.21
C LEU A 243 -20.66 35.33 3.34
N ARG A 244 -21.08 35.71 2.12
CA ARG A 244 -20.31 36.54 1.17
C ARG A 244 -18.93 35.97 0.78
N VAL A 245 -18.74 34.65 0.87
CA VAL A 245 -17.47 33.96 0.51
C VAL A 245 -17.37 33.71 -1.01
N GLY A 246 -18.51 33.52 -1.68
CA GLY A 246 -18.60 33.29 -3.12
C GLY A 246 -19.97 32.73 -3.53
N LYS A 247 -20.20 32.59 -4.85
CA LYS A 247 -21.43 32.01 -5.40
C LYS A 247 -21.38 30.49 -5.39
N VAL A 248 -22.53 29.85 -5.19
CA VAL A 248 -22.69 28.40 -5.26
C VAL A 248 -23.14 27.99 -6.66
N GLU A 249 -22.47 27.00 -7.26
CA GLU A 249 -22.82 26.46 -8.58
C GLU A 249 -23.86 25.35 -8.47
N SER A 250 -23.62 24.35 -7.61
CA SER A 250 -24.53 23.22 -7.44
C SER A 250 -24.43 22.65 -6.03
N ILE A 251 -25.56 22.22 -5.48
CA ILE A 251 -25.63 21.48 -4.22
C ILE A 251 -26.12 20.06 -4.53
N THR A 252 -25.63 19.08 -3.79
CA THR A 252 -26.20 17.73 -3.81
C THR A 252 -26.28 17.19 -2.39
N ILE A 253 -27.51 16.99 -1.94
CA ILE A 253 -27.80 16.51 -0.59
C ILE A 253 -27.78 14.99 -0.57
N CYS A 254 -27.05 14.40 0.37
CA CYS A 254 -27.09 12.96 0.57
C CYS A 254 -28.43 12.57 1.21
N ARG A 255 -29.08 11.54 0.66
CA ARG A 255 -30.33 10.99 1.21
C ARG A 255 -30.13 9.54 1.64
N LYS A 256 -31.10 8.97 2.36
CA LYS A 256 -31.03 7.57 2.82
C LYS A 256 -31.29 6.56 1.69
N TRP A 257 -30.34 6.40 0.77
CA TRP A 257 -30.42 5.49 -0.41
C TRP A 257 -30.22 4.00 -0.11
N ARG A 258 -30.28 3.58 1.16
CA ARG A 258 -29.95 2.20 1.56
C ARG A 258 -30.76 1.14 0.81
N GLU A 259 -32.07 1.36 0.70
CA GLU A 259 -33.00 0.45 -0.01
C GLU A 259 -32.61 0.30 -1.48
N LEU A 260 -32.32 1.42 -2.16
CA LEU A 260 -31.92 1.43 -3.56
C LEU A 260 -30.56 0.74 -3.79
N ASP A 261 -29.57 1.00 -2.93
CA ASP A 261 -28.26 0.39 -3.03
C ASP A 261 -28.33 -1.14 -2.77
N GLU A 262 -29.17 -1.58 -1.82
CA GLU A 262 -29.43 -3.01 -1.56
C GLU A 262 -30.10 -3.69 -2.78
N LEU A 263 -31.11 -3.04 -3.40
CA LEU A 263 -31.75 -3.55 -4.63
C LEU A 263 -30.77 -3.65 -5.81
N MET A 264 -29.88 -2.66 -5.99
CA MET A 264 -28.86 -2.69 -7.03
C MET A 264 -27.84 -3.81 -6.81
N ASP A 265 -27.42 -4.04 -5.56
CA ASP A 265 -26.53 -5.17 -5.20
C ASP A 265 -27.22 -6.52 -5.48
N GLU A 266 -28.52 -6.64 -5.17
CA GLU A 266 -29.31 -7.84 -5.46
C GLU A 266 -29.47 -8.08 -6.97
N ARG A 267 -29.78 -7.03 -7.73
CA ARG A 267 -29.87 -7.07 -9.19
C ARG A 267 -28.59 -7.64 -9.81
N LEU A 268 -27.43 -7.16 -9.36
CA LEU A 268 -26.13 -7.60 -9.88
C LEU A 268 -25.87 -9.09 -9.60
N LYS A 269 -26.29 -9.61 -8.45
CA LYS A 269 -26.21 -11.05 -8.14
C LYS A 269 -27.11 -11.86 -9.07
N VAL A 270 -28.35 -11.41 -9.29
CA VAL A 270 -29.30 -12.09 -10.18
C VAL A 270 -28.79 -12.10 -11.62
N ILE A 271 -28.24 -10.99 -12.12
CA ILE A 271 -27.67 -10.92 -13.47
C ILE A 271 -26.51 -11.90 -13.64
N ARG A 272 -25.61 -12.01 -12.66
CA ARG A 272 -24.49 -12.96 -12.73
C ARG A 272 -24.97 -14.41 -12.83
N GLU A 273 -25.99 -14.77 -12.06
CA GLU A 273 -26.60 -16.11 -12.13
C GLU A 273 -27.38 -16.34 -13.43
N LEU A 274 -28.06 -15.32 -13.96
CA LEU A 274 -28.73 -15.35 -15.26
C LEU A 274 -27.71 -15.57 -16.40
N GLU A 275 -26.60 -14.84 -16.41
CA GLU A 275 -25.51 -14.98 -17.40
C GLU A 275 -24.91 -16.40 -17.35
N ARG A 276 -24.75 -16.99 -16.15
CA ARG A 276 -24.30 -18.38 -15.97
C ARG A 276 -25.31 -19.40 -16.52
N ALA A 277 -26.60 -19.18 -16.31
CA ALA A 277 -27.65 -20.04 -16.85
C ALA A 277 -27.65 -19.99 -18.39
N TRP A 278 -27.60 -18.78 -18.97
CA TRP A 278 -27.55 -18.58 -20.42
C TRP A 278 -26.30 -19.15 -21.07
N THR A 279 -25.11 -18.95 -20.47
CA THR A 279 -23.86 -19.49 -21.02
C THR A 279 -23.83 -21.01 -21.01
N LYS A 280 -24.44 -21.66 -20.01
CA LYS A 280 -24.63 -23.12 -19.99
C LYS A 280 -25.59 -23.59 -21.08
N HIS A 281 -26.69 -22.88 -21.29
CA HIS A 281 -27.68 -23.20 -22.32
C HIS A 281 -27.12 -23.03 -23.74
N LEU A 282 -26.46 -21.90 -24.01
CA LEU A 282 -25.84 -21.58 -25.30
C LEU A 282 -24.56 -22.37 -25.57
N GLY A 283 -24.01 -23.07 -24.56
CA GLY A 283 -22.76 -23.82 -24.71
C GLY A 283 -21.57 -22.93 -25.09
N TYR A 284 -21.46 -21.75 -24.47
CA TYR A 284 -20.43 -20.77 -24.83
C TYR A 284 -19.03 -21.38 -24.75
N LYS A 285 -18.35 -21.41 -25.90
CA LYS A 285 -16.92 -21.69 -25.99
C LYS A 285 -16.21 -20.38 -26.25
N ARG A 286 -15.26 -20.02 -25.38
CA ARG A 286 -14.46 -18.82 -25.55
C ARG A 286 -13.78 -18.85 -26.94
N PRO A 287 -13.85 -17.78 -27.73
CA PRO A 287 -13.03 -17.67 -28.93
C PRO A 287 -11.55 -17.71 -28.51
N LYS A 288 -10.78 -18.64 -29.09
CA LYS A 288 -9.32 -18.65 -28.90
C LYS A 288 -8.80 -17.31 -29.45
N SER A 289 -8.21 -16.50 -28.58
CA SER A 289 -7.55 -15.28 -28.98
C SER A 289 -6.23 -15.69 -29.64
N ASP A 290 -6.19 -15.73 -30.98
CA ASP A 290 -4.93 -15.81 -31.69
C ASP A 290 -4.13 -14.54 -31.38
N GLY A 291 -2.90 -14.72 -30.89
CA GLY A 291 -2.12 -13.68 -30.20
C GLY A 291 -1.62 -12.51 -31.05
N ASN A 292 -2.19 -12.25 -32.23
CA ASN A 292 -1.66 -11.26 -33.19
C ASN A 292 -2.62 -10.15 -33.62
N THR A 293 -3.85 -10.06 -33.11
CA THR A 293 -4.74 -8.94 -33.45
C THR A 293 -5.04 -8.07 -32.22
N LEU A 294 -4.39 -6.91 -32.17
CA LEU A 294 -4.77 -5.83 -31.28
C LEU A 294 -6.12 -5.26 -31.75
N PRO A 295 -7.12 -5.07 -30.88
CA PRO A 295 -8.29 -4.27 -31.22
C PRO A 295 -7.91 -2.80 -31.03
N LEU A 296 -7.16 -2.26 -31.98
CA LEU A 296 -6.93 -0.83 -32.12
C LEU A 296 -7.67 -0.39 -33.39
N THR A 297 -8.68 0.45 -33.18
CA THR A 297 -9.30 1.38 -34.13
C THR A 297 -8.80 1.26 -35.58
N ASN A 298 -9.54 0.52 -36.42
CA ASN A 298 -9.48 0.69 -37.87
C ASN A 298 -10.26 1.98 -38.20
N GLN A 299 -9.60 3.13 -38.12
CA GLN A 299 -9.99 4.32 -38.87
C GLN A 299 -9.04 4.44 -40.06
N HIS A 300 -9.57 4.04 -41.22
CA HIS A 300 -9.16 4.41 -42.58
C HIS A 300 -7.67 4.29 -42.96
N MET A 301 -7.37 3.27 -43.76
CA MET A 301 -6.92 3.47 -45.15
C MET A 301 -7.50 2.35 -46.03
N GLN A 302 -8.15 2.75 -47.12
CA GLN A 302 -8.60 1.88 -48.20
C GLN A 302 -7.40 1.23 -48.87
N ASP A 303 -7.45 -0.08 -49.03
CA ASP A 303 -7.02 -0.78 -50.24
C ASP A 303 -8.10 -1.83 -50.54
N ASP A 304 -8.98 -1.47 -51.46
CA ASP A 304 -9.95 -2.35 -52.11
C ASP A 304 -9.17 -3.42 -52.88
N ASP A 305 -9.22 -4.68 -52.46
CA ASP A 305 -9.13 -5.86 -53.36
C ASP A 305 -9.24 -7.22 -52.66
N ASN A 306 -9.31 -7.29 -51.32
CA ASN A 306 -9.34 -8.57 -50.60
C ASN A 306 -10.65 -8.92 -49.85
N GLU A 307 -11.72 -8.14 -50.02
CA GLU A 307 -12.97 -8.34 -49.25
C GLU A 307 -13.86 -9.49 -49.75
N ARG A 308 -13.62 -10.05 -50.95
CA ARG A 308 -14.51 -11.08 -51.52
C ARG A 308 -14.20 -12.53 -51.11
N SER A 309 -13.03 -12.81 -50.53
CA SER A 309 -12.63 -14.18 -50.16
C SER A 309 -12.86 -14.53 -48.67
N GLY A 310 -13.00 -13.53 -47.79
CA GLY A 310 -13.26 -13.74 -46.35
C GLY A 310 -14.74 -14.02 -46.03
N LEU A 311 -15.66 -13.47 -46.81
CA LEU A 311 -17.11 -13.52 -46.54
C LEU A 311 -17.75 -14.90 -46.77
N LEU A 312 -17.08 -15.82 -47.48
CA LEU A 312 -17.57 -17.18 -47.72
C LEU A 312 -17.05 -18.20 -46.69
N SER A 313 -16.05 -17.84 -45.88
CA SER A 313 -15.54 -18.69 -44.79
C SER A 313 -16.15 -18.36 -43.43
N GLU A 314 -16.75 -17.19 -43.27
CA GLU A 314 -17.31 -16.72 -41.99
C GLU A 314 -18.76 -17.18 -41.78
N SER A 315 -19.47 -17.54 -42.86
CA SER A 315 -20.82 -18.10 -42.81
C SER A 315 -20.88 -19.56 -42.36
N GLU A 316 -19.76 -20.30 -42.32
CA GLU A 316 -19.74 -21.73 -41.96
C GLU A 316 -19.18 -22.02 -40.54
N ARG A 317 -18.75 -21.00 -39.78
CA ARG A 317 -18.23 -21.18 -38.41
C ARG A 317 -19.02 -20.38 -37.38
N GLY A 318 -20.33 -20.56 -37.35
CA GLY A 318 -21.18 -19.81 -36.43
C GLY A 318 -22.52 -20.44 -36.07
N VAL A 319 -22.73 -21.73 -36.34
CA VAL A 319 -23.97 -22.40 -35.92
C VAL A 319 -23.63 -23.76 -35.31
N SER A 320 -23.37 -23.78 -34.00
CA SER A 320 -23.64 -25.00 -33.23
C SER A 320 -25.08 -24.93 -32.77
N ASP A 321 -25.99 -25.44 -33.61
CA ASP A 321 -27.45 -25.51 -33.43
C ASP A 321 -27.89 -26.52 -32.34
N TYR A 322 -27.04 -26.75 -31.34
CA TYR A 322 -27.40 -27.53 -30.16
C TYR A 322 -27.55 -26.58 -28.99
N SER A 323 -28.71 -25.92 -28.88
CA SER A 323 -29.14 -25.35 -27.62
C SER A 323 -29.18 -26.49 -26.60
N ASN A 324 -28.25 -26.50 -25.64
CA ASN A 324 -28.23 -27.53 -24.60
C ASN A 324 -29.56 -27.49 -23.83
N GLU A 325 -29.95 -28.58 -23.16
CA GLU A 325 -31.14 -28.56 -22.32
C GLU A 325 -31.10 -27.37 -21.34
N ARG A 326 -32.25 -26.67 -21.23
CA ARG A 326 -32.36 -25.51 -20.36
C ARG A 326 -32.04 -25.89 -18.91
N PRO A 327 -31.13 -25.17 -18.24
CA PRO A 327 -30.70 -25.53 -16.91
C PRO A 327 -31.85 -25.36 -15.90
N LYS A 328 -32.06 -26.37 -15.05
CA LYS A 328 -33.05 -26.32 -13.98
C LYS A 328 -32.40 -26.00 -12.64
N ILE A 329 -33.05 -25.18 -11.82
CA ILE A 329 -32.65 -24.90 -10.43
C ILE A 329 -33.62 -25.55 -9.44
N ARG A 330 -33.10 -25.91 -8.27
CA ARG A 330 -33.89 -26.47 -7.17
C ARG A 330 -34.29 -25.35 -6.21
N ILE A 331 -35.58 -25.00 -6.20
CA ILE A 331 -36.12 -24.02 -5.27
C ILE A 331 -36.79 -24.74 -4.11
N TRP A 332 -36.39 -24.39 -2.89
CA TRP A 332 -36.94 -24.93 -1.65
C TRP A 332 -38.09 -24.06 -1.13
N TYR A 333 -39.20 -24.67 -0.73
CA TYR A 333 -40.42 -24.00 -0.28
C TYR A 333 -41.15 -24.78 0.83
N GLY A 334 -42.19 -24.16 1.40
CA GLY A 334 -43.00 -24.71 2.51
C GLY A 334 -42.45 -24.38 3.90
N PRO A 335 -43.17 -24.74 4.98
CA PRO A 335 -42.68 -24.58 6.34
C PRO A 335 -41.37 -25.36 6.50
N PHE A 336 -40.34 -24.71 7.04
CA PHE A 336 -38.98 -25.25 7.21
C PHE A 336 -38.18 -25.57 5.92
N LYS A 337 -38.60 -25.10 4.73
CA LYS A 337 -37.89 -25.34 3.45
C LYS A 337 -37.61 -26.82 3.13
N LEU A 338 -38.50 -27.73 3.55
CA LEU A 338 -38.31 -29.18 3.37
C LEU A 338 -38.77 -29.71 2.00
N ARG A 339 -39.62 -28.97 1.27
CA ARG A 339 -40.08 -29.35 -0.08
C ARG A 339 -39.29 -28.61 -1.14
N PHE A 340 -39.07 -29.23 -2.30
CA PHE A 340 -38.37 -28.61 -3.41
C PHE A 340 -39.11 -28.81 -4.73
N ARG A 341 -38.94 -27.86 -5.65
CA ARG A 341 -39.40 -27.98 -7.04
C ARG A 341 -38.25 -27.60 -7.97
N MET A 342 -38.11 -28.35 -9.06
CA MET A 342 -37.19 -28.01 -10.15
C MET A 342 -37.91 -27.08 -11.11
N ILE A 343 -37.37 -25.88 -11.32
CA ILE A 343 -37.92 -24.85 -12.21
C ILE A 343 -36.82 -24.46 -13.20
N ASP A 344 -37.20 -23.99 -14.39
CA ASP A 344 -36.24 -23.43 -15.35
C ASP A 344 -35.51 -22.25 -14.73
N ALA A 345 -34.18 -22.28 -14.77
CA ALA A 345 -33.34 -21.25 -14.20
C ALA A 345 -33.44 -19.94 -14.96
N ILE A 346 -33.57 -20.01 -16.30
CA ILE A 346 -33.58 -18.83 -17.16
C ILE A 346 -34.83 -18.00 -16.88
N ASP A 347 -36.00 -18.61 -17.05
CA ASP A 347 -37.30 -17.96 -16.82
C ASP A 347 -37.41 -17.44 -15.37
N TYR A 348 -36.90 -18.20 -14.39
CA TYR A 348 -36.90 -17.77 -12.99
C TYR A 348 -36.06 -16.50 -12.77
N TYR A 349 -34.83 -16.46 -13.28
CA TYR A 349 -33.96 -15.31 -13.08
C TYR A 349 -34.37 -14.12 -13.93
N GLU A 350 -34.95 -14.33 -15.11
CA GLU A 350 -35.50 -13.27 -15.96
C GLU A 350 -36.71 -12.60 -15.29
N GLU A 351 -37.66 -13.38 -14.78
CA GLU A 351 -38.80 -12.83 -14.06
C GLU A 351 -38.37 -12.15 -12.75
N LYS A 352 -37.38 -12.71 -12.06
CA LYS A 352 -36.80 -12.09 -10.88
C LYS A 352 -36.10 -10.77 -11.21
N LEU A 353 -35.38 -10.70 -12.34
CA LEU A 353 -34.74 -9.48 -12.81
C LEU A 353 -35.78 -8.41 -13.15
N ARG A 354 -36.86 -8.79 -13.86
CA ARG A 354 -37.97 -7.88 -14.21
C ARG A 354 -38.60 -7.25 -12.97
N LYS A 355 -38.89 -8.06 -11.94
CA LYS A 355 -39.42 -7.58 -10.65
C LYS A 355 -38.46 -6.64 -9.93
N ILE A 356 -37.17 -6.97 -9.91
CA ILE A 356 -36.16 -6.11 -9.29
C ILE A 356 -36.03 -4.79 -10.06
N ASP A 357 -36.10 -4.82 -11.39
CA ASP A 357 -36.03 -3.62 -12.23
C ASP A 357 -37.24 -2.71 -11.98
N GLU A 358 -38.44 -3.27 -11.82
CA GLU A 358 -39.64 -2.54 -11.40
C GLU A 358 -39.47 -1.93 -10.00
N TYR A 359 -38.96 -2.71 -9.03
CA TYR A 359 -38.68 -2.18 -7.68
C TYR A 359 -37.63 -1.07 -7.69
N ILE A 360 -36.62 -1.15 -8.56
CA ILE A 360 -35.60 -0.10 -8.70
C ILE A 360 -36.19 1.16 -9.33
N GLN A 361 -37.05 1.04 -10.35
CA GLN A 361 -37.73 2.19 -10.94
C GLN A 361 -38.62 2.89 -9.91
N ASN A 362 -39.45 2.13 -9.20
CA ASN A 362 -40.29 2.63 -8.11
C ASN A 362 -39.44 3.28 -6.99
N ALA A 363 -38.30 2.68 -6.64
CA ALA A 363 -37.38 3.22 -5.64
C ALA A 363 -36.67 4.50 -6.11
N ARG A 364 -36.45 4.69 -7.41
CA ARG A 364 -35.87 5.93 -7.97
C ARG A 364 -36.82 7.11 -7.94
N GLU A 365 -38.12 6.84 -8.07
CA GLU A 365 -39.17 7.86 -8.01
C GLU A 365 -39.50 8.27 -6.56
N LYS A 366 -39.23 7.39 -5.59
CA LYS A 366 -39.48 7.63 -4.18
C LYS A 366 -38.56 8.71 -3.61
N GLU A 367 -39.15 9.68 -2.91
CA GLU A 367 -38.37 10.67 -2.16
C GLU A 367 -37.83 10.11 -0.84
N TYR A 368 -36.51 10.12 -0.70
CA TYR A 368 -35.83 9.71 0.52
C TYR A 368 -35.57 10.90 1.46
N PRO A 369 -35.58 10.69 2.78
CA PRO A 369 -35.24 11.73 3.75
C PRO A 369 -33.79 12.16 3.62
N ALA A 370 -33.56 13.46 3.76
CA ALA A 370 -32.23 14.07 3.77
C ALA A 370 -31.38 13.57 4.95
N THR A 371 -30.07 13.57 4.75
CA THR A 371 -29.07 13.26 5.78
C THR A 371 -28.26 14.50 6.11
N GLU A 372 -27.50 14.46 7.19
CA GLU A 372 -26.68 15.58 7.68
C GLU A 372 -25.45 15.89 6.78
N ILE A 373 -25.33 15.30 5.59
CA ILE A 373 -24.19 15.46 4.67
C ILE A 373 -24.67 16.05 3.34
N ALA A 374 -23.97 17.08 2.87
CA ALA A 374 -24.19 17.67 1.56
C ALA A 374 -22.86 17.95 0.85
N PHE A 375 -22.86 17.83 -0.47
CA PHE A 375 -21.77 18.27 -1.33
C PHE A 375 -22.14 19.61 -1.96
N VAL A 376 -21.28 20.61 -1.81
CA VAL A 376 -21.52 21.96 -2.34
C VAL A 376 -20.37 22.33 -3.27
N THR A 377 -20.69 22.53 -4.55
CA THR A 377 -19.73 22.98 -5.56
C THR A 377 -19.77 24.49 -5.65
N MET A 378 -18.64 25.14 -5.37
CA MET A 378 -18.49 26.59 -5.43
C MET A 378 -18.12 27.06 -6.83
N ALA A 379 -18.50 28.30 -7.17
CA ALA A 379 -18.11 28.90 -8.44
C ALA A 379 -16.58 29.08 -8.58
N SER A 380 -15.84 29.22 -7.47
CA SER A 380 -14.39 29.44 -7.46
C SER A 380 -13.68 28.50 -6.48
N ILE A 381 -12.50 27.99 -6.88
CA ILE A 381 -11.61 27.19 -6.02
C ILE A 381 -11.13 28.02 -4.81
N ALA A 382 -10.91 29.32 -5.00
CA ALA A 382 -10.52 30.19 -3.89
C ALA A 382 -11.62 30.25 -2.82
N ALA A 383 -12.90 30.31 -3.25
CA ALA A 383 -14.04 30.33 -2.33
C ALA A 383 -14.18 29.00 -1.59
N SER A 384 -14.00 27.85 -2.25
CA SER A 384 -14.04 26.53 -1.59
C SER A 384 -12.93 26.38 -0.54
N GLN A 385 -11.70 26.78 -0.86
CA GLN A 385 -10.57 26.70 0.07
C GLN A 385 -10.73 27.64 1.28
N MET A 386 -11.26 28.85 1.09
CA MET A 386 -11.58 29.77 2.19
C MET A 386 -12.68 29.18 3.09
N LEU A 387 -13.74 28.63 2.50
CA LEU A 387 -14.88 28.10 3.23
C LEU A 387 -14.51 26.89 4.09
N VAL A 388 -13.62 26.01 3.62
CA VAL A 388 -13.14 24.85 4.41
C VAL A 388 -12.26 25.26 5.59
N GLN A 389 -11.57 26.39 5.51
CA GLN A 389 -10.71 26.88 6.58
C GLN A 389 -11.45 27.76 7.60
N ALA A 390 -12.66 28.21 7.27
CA ALA A 390 -13.51 29.01 8.13
C ALA A 390 -14.36 28.14 9.09
N ILE A 391 -14.66 28.68 10.26
CA ILE A 391 -15.69 28.15 11.15
C ILE A 391 -17.02 28.75 10.69
N LEU A 392 -17.98 27.92 10.26
CA LEU A 392 -19.21 28.37 9.60
C LEU A 392 -20.37 28.67 10.57
N ASP A 393 -20.46 27.94 11.68
CA ASP A 393 -21.58 28.01 12.63
C ASP A 393 -21.04 28.07 14.06
N PRO A 394 -21.61 28.91 14.95
CA PRO A 394 -21.29 28.90 16.39
C PRO A 394 -21.63 27.59 17.09
N HIS A 395 -22.59 26.80 16.60
CA HIS A 395 -22.98 25.56 17.27
C HIS A 395 -21.93 24.46 17.07
N PRO A 396 -21.55 23.76 18.16
CA PRO A 396 -20.62 22.65 18.03
C PRO A 396 -21.23 21.59 17.12
N MET A 397 -20.38 20.96 16.32
CA MET A 397 -20.73 19.78 15.53
C MET A 397 -21.70 20.02 14.36
N GLN A 398 -22.10 21.27 14.07
CA GLN A 398 -22.93 21.65 12.92
C GLN A 398 -22.11 22.32 11.80
N MET A 399 -22.60 22.23 10.57
CA MET A 399 -22.06 22.91 9.37
C MET A 399 -20.53 22.82 9.20
N PHE A 400 -19.96 21.64 9.45
CA PHE A 400 -18.52 21.43 9.33
C PHE A 400 -18.11 21.20 7.88
N ALA A 401 -17.37 22.14 7.30
CA ALA A 401 -16.83 22.03 5.94
C ALA A 401 -15.52 21.23 5.90
N ARG A 402 -15.43 20.27 4.96
CA ARG A 402 -14.19 19.58 4.56
C ARG A 402 -14.05 19.63 3.05
N LEU A 403 -12.83 19.47 2.55
CA LEU A 403 -12.63 19.22 1.12
C LEU A 403 -13.37 17.95 0.72
N ALA A 404 -14.11 18.00 -0.39
CA ALA A 404 -14.77 16.82 -0.91
C ALA A 404 -13.74 15.86 -1.53
N PRO A 405 -13.86 14.53 -1.29
CA PRO A 405 -13.13 13.55 -2.09
C PRO A 405 -13.66 13.56 -3.53
N ALA A 406 -12.93 12.98 -4.48
CA ALA A 406 -13.44 12.81 -5.85
C ALA A 406 -14.75 11.99 -5.85
N PRO A 407 -15.71 12.22 -6.78
CA PRO A 407 -16.97 11.48 -6.84
C PRO A 407 -16.80 9.95 -6.87
N ALA A 408 -15.77 9.45 -7.57
CA ALA A 408 -15.44 8.02 -7.64
C ALA A 408 -14.86 7.45 -6.33
N ASP A 409 -14.32 8.31 -5.46
CA ASP A 409 -13.72 7.97 -4.17
C ASP A 409 -14.75 8.01 -3.02
N VAL A 410 -15.94 8.56 -3.26
CA VAL A 410 -17.03 8.59 -2.27
C VAL A 410 -17.58 7.18 -2.06
N ILE A 411 -17.55 6.70 -0.82
CA ILE A 411 -18.24 5.48 -0.39
C ILE A 411 -19.68 5.86 -0.02
N TRP A 412 -20.56 5.85 -1.02
CA TRP A 412 -21.97 6.26 -0.88
C TRP A 412 -22.71 5.52 0.25
N LYS A 413 -22.44 4.24 0.44
CA LYS A 413 -23.01 3.41 1.53
C LYS A 413 -22.76 3.98 2.93
N ASN A 414 -21.66 4.74 3.11
CA ASN A 414 -21.29 5.34 4.39
C ASN A 414 -21.81 6.76 4.59
N THR A 415 -22.38 7.40 3.55
CA THR A 415 -22.89 8.77 3.61
C THR A 415 -24.16 8.88 4.45
N TYR A 416 -25.04 7.88 4.39
CA TYR A 416 -26.31 7.86 5.12
C TYR A 416 -26.24 7.22 6.52
N LEU A 417 -25.04 6.90 7.02
CA LEU A 417 -24.86 6.44 8.39
C LEU A 417 -25.02 7.61 9.37
N SER A 418 -25.79 7.42 10.43
CA SER A 418 -25.88 8.40 11.51
C SER A 418 -24.53 8.59 12.19
N ARG A 419 -24.27 9.81 12.65
CA ARG A 419 -23.00 10.17 13.29
C ARG A 419 -22.71 9.34 14.53
N SER A 420 -23.70 9.13 15.40
CA SER A 420 -23.56 8.33 16.61
C SER A 420 -23.19 6.88 16.29
N ARG A 421 -23.81 6.29 15.26
CA ARG A 421 -23.48 4.93 14.81
C ARG A 421 -22.05 4.84 14.28
N ARG A 422 -21.62 5.82 13.46
CA ARG A 422 -20.23 5.89 12.96
C ARG A 422 -19.23 6.04 14.12
N MET A 423 -19.56 6.84 15.13
CA MET A 423 -18.74 7.01 16.32
C MET A 423 -18.61 5.70 17.11
N ILE A 424 -19.72 4.99 17.37
CA ILE A 424 -19.72 3.68 18.05
C ILE A 424 -18.90 2.65 17.26
N GLN A 425 -19.07 2.58 15.94
CA GLN A 425 -18.27 1.69 15.07
C GLN A 425 -16.78 2.03 15.13
N SER A 426 -16.43 3.32 15.11
CA SER A 426 -15.04 3.76 15.20
C SER A 426 -14.40 3.38 16.53
N TRP A 427 -15.09 3.59 17.65
CA TRP A 427 -14.59 3.21 18.97
C TRP A 427 -14.51 1.70 19.14
N SER A 428 -15.52 0.94 18.69
CA SER A 428 -15.49 -0.52 18.78
C SER A 428 -14.33 -1.13 17.99
N ILE A 429 -14.07 -0.64 16.77
CA ILE A 429 -12.92 -1.08 15.96
C ILE A 429 -11.60 -0.68 16.63
N THR A 430 -11.52 0.49 17.25
CA THR A 430 -10.32 0.91 17.98
C THR A 430 -10.02 -0.02 19.17
N ILE A 431 -11.06 -0.43 19.91
CA ILE A 431 -10.95 -1.41 21.00
C ILE A 431 -10.49 -2.77 20.47
N VAL A 432 -11.08 -3.24 19.35
CA VAL A 432 -10.68 -4.50 18.71
C VAL A 432 -9.22 -4.45 18.25
N ILE A 433 -8.76 -3.32 17.69
CA ILE A 433 -7.35 -3.13 17.32
C ILE A 433 -6.46 -3.18 18.57
N GLY A 434 -6.87 -2.56 19.67
CA GLY A 434 -6.18 -2.64 20.96
C GLY A 434 -6.03 -4.09 21.45
N PHE A 435 -7.13 -4.85 21.48
CA PHE A 435 -7.08 -6.28 21.81
C PHE A 435 -6.17 -7.06 20.86
N LEU A 436 -6.29 -6.80 19.55
CA LEU A 436 -5.51 -7.47 18.52
C LEU A 436 -4.00 -7.19 18.68
N THR A 437 -3.61 -6.00 19.16
CA THR A 437 -2.19 -5.70 19.42
C THR A 437 -1.61 -6.56 20.56
N VAL A 438 -2.36 -6.75 21.64
CA VAL A 438 -1.96 -7.66 22.73
C VAL A 438 -1.91 -9.10 22.23
N PHE A 439 -2.91 -9.53 21.45
CA PHE A 439 -2.94 -10.87 20.85
C PHE A 439 -1.72 -11.16 19.98
N TRP A 440 -1.36 -10.25 19.07
CA TRP A 440 -0.16 -10.45 18.22
C TRP A 440 1.13 -10.44 19.02
N SER A 441 1.21 -9.67 20.12
CA SER A 441 2.40 -9.67 20.99
C SER A 441 2.70 -11.06 21.54
N VAL A 442 1.66 -11.81 21.93
CA VAL A 442 1.80 -13.21 22.38
C VAL A 442 2.26 -14.12 21.24
N LEU A 443 1.75 -13.91 20.02
CA LEU A 443 2.16 -14.69 18.85
C LEU A 443 3.61 -14.46 18.41
N LEU A 444 4.25 -13.36 18.85
CA LEU A 444 5.67 -13.13 18.58
C LEU A 444 6.60 -13.95 19.47
N VAL A 445 6.14 -14.45 20.62
CA VAL A 445 6.98 -15.22 21.56
C VAL A 445 7.55 -16.51 20.94
N PRO A 446 6.76 -17.34 20.22
CA PRO A 446 7.32 -18.50 19.52
C PRO A 446 8.38 -18.12 18.47
N ILE A 447 8.18 -17.01 17.75
CA ILE A 447 9.14 -16.54 16.75
C ILE A 447 10.44 -16.10 17.43
N ALA A 448 10.35 -15.43 18.58
CA ALA A 448 11.51 -15.07 19.39
C ALA A 448 12.24 -16.30 19.94
N SER A 449 11.51 -17.32 20.40
CA SER A 449 12.12 -18.56 20.90
C SER A 449 12.91 -19.34 19.83
N LEU A 450 12.52 -19.22 18.56
CA LEU A 450 13.24 -19.85 17.45
C LEU A 450 14.61 -19.22 17.19
N LEU A 451 14.86 -17.99 17.66
CA LEU A 451 16.17 -17.34 17.57
C LEU A 451 17.18 -17.96 18.55
N GLU A 452 16.71 -18.50 19.68
CA GLU A 452 17.57 -18.95 20.80
C GLU A 452 17.47 -20.47 20.99
N LEU A 453 18.54 -21.20 20.59
CA LEU A 453 18.57 -22.67 20.57
C LEU A 453 18.28 -23.31 21.94
N GLU A 454 18.75 -22.67 23.02
CA GLU A 454 18.55 -23.15 24.39
C GLU A 454 17.08 -23.16 24.79
N THR A 455 16.35 -22.14 24.34
CA THR A 455 14.90 -22.04 24.58
C THR A 455 14.12 -23.01 23.70
N LEU A 456 14.58 -23.23 22.46
CA LEU A 456 14.01 -24.23 21.56
C LEU A 456 14.13 -25.65 22.12
N HIS A 457 15.29 -25.99 22.70
CA HIS A 457 15.50 -27.31 23.33
C HIS A 457 14.58 -27.52 24.54
N LYS A 458 14.28 -26.44 25.28
CA LYS A 458 13.34 -26.48 26.42
C LYS A 458 11.88 -26.69 26.02
N ILE A 459 11.46 -26.17 24.86
CA ILE A 459 10.05 -26.22 24.40
C ILE A 459 9.79 -27.46 23.52
N VAL A 460 10.69 -27.77 22.58
CA VAL A 460 10.57 -28.90 21.64
C VAL A 460 11.91 -29.65 21.52
N PRO A 461 12.24 -30.54 22.47
CA PRO A 461 13.54 -31.23 22.50
C PRO A 461 13.78 -32.10 21.26
N GLN A 462 12.75 -32.78 20.73
CA GLN A 462 12.85 -33.64 19.54
C GLN A 462 13.28 -32.88 18.28
N LEU A 463 12.77 -31.66 18.09
CA LEU A 463 13.15 -30.82 16.95
C LEU A 463 14.58 -30.30 17.11
N ALA A 464 14.98 -29.96 18.33
CA ALA A 464 16.33 -29.50 18.62
C ALA A 464 17.39 -30.59 18.40
N GLU A 465 17.12 -31.84 18.77
CA GLU A 465 18.02 -32.98 18.53
C GLU A 465 18.18 -33.26 17.02
N PHE A 466 17.08 -33.26 16.26
CA PHE A 466 17.13 -33.42 14.80
C PHE A 466 17.89 -32.27 14.10
N LEU A 467 17.77 -31.04 14.60
CA LEU A 467 18.52 -29.89 14.09
C LEU A 467 20.01 -29.97 14.44
N GLN A 468 20.40 -30.61 15.54
CA GLN A 468 21.82 -30.80 15.87
C GLN A 468 22.52 -31.77 14.92
N GLU A 469 21.78 -32.72 14.33
CA GLU A 469 22.30 -33.69 13.36
C GLU A 469 22.65 -33.06 11.99
N HIS A 470 21.96 -31.98 11.59
CA HIS A 470 22.15 -31.33 10.30
C HIS A 470 22.50 -29.84 10.42
N THR A 471 23.78 -29.50 10.24
CA THR A 471 24.32 -28.14 10.40
C THR A 471 23.71 -27.09 9.46
N ILE A 472 23.37 -27.45 8.23
CA ILE A 472 22.70 -26.55 7.26
C ILE A 472 21.24 -26.31 7.67
N LEU A 473 20.54 -27.37 8.10
CA LEU A 473 19.14 -27.28 8.49
C LEU A 473 18.99 -26.47 9.79
N LYS A 474 19.94 -26.63 10.71
CA LYS A 474 20.09 -25.79 11.90
C LYS A 474 20.15 -24.30 11.54
N SER A 475 21.09 -23.94 10.67
CA SER A 475 21.27 -22.56 10.20
C SER A 475 19.99 -21.97 9.59
N LEU A 476 19.33 -22.75 8.72
CA LEU A 476 18.10 -22.35 8.05
C LEU A 476 16.93 -22.14 9.02
N VAL A 477 16.75 -23.03 10.00
CA VAL A 477 15.66 -22.93 10.95
C VAL A 477 15.91 -21.83 11.99
N GLN A 478 17.16 -21.60 12.40
CA GLN A 478 17.47 -20.55 13.37
C GLN A 478 17.43 -19.14 12.77
N THR A 479 17.78 -18.97 11.49
CA THR A 479 17.87 -17.63 10.87
C THR A 479 16.80 -17.37 9.80
N GLY A 480 16.52 -18.36 8.95
CA GLY A 480 15.57 -18.24 7.84
C GLY A 480 14.10 -18.29 8.29
N LEU A 481 13.75 -19.20 9.20
CA LEU A 481 12.36 -19.39 9.61
C LEU A 481 11.79 -18.21 10.42
N PRO A 482 12.52 -17.62 11.40
CA PRO A 482 12.02 -16.44 12.12
C PRO A 482 11.88 -15.22 11.21
N THR A 483 12.83 -14.99 10.30
CA THR A 483 12.78 -13.86 9.36
C THR A 483 11.68 -14.03 8.32
N LEU A 484 11.42 -15.25 7.87
CA LEU A 484 10.31 -15.59 7.00
C LEU A 484 8.97 -15.45 7.72
N ALA A 485 8.83 -15.97 8.94
CA ALA A 485 7.63 -15.85 9.77
C ALA A 485 7.30 -14.37 10.06
N PHE A 486 8.33 -13.59 10.44
CA PHE A 486 8.21 -12.14 10.60
C PHE A 486 7.71 -11.48 9.31
N SER A 487 8.30 -11.81 8.16
CA SER A 487 7.92 -11.25 6.87
C SER A 487 6.49 -11.65 6.46
N LEU A 488 6.08 -12.90 6.73
CA LEU A 488 4.70 -13.34 6.51
C LEU A 488 3.70 -12.58 7.39
N LEU A 489 4.03 -12.33 8.66
CA LEU A 489 3.19 -11.50 9.54
C LEU A 489 3.07 -10.06 9.02
N THR A 490 4.13 -9.48 8.47
CA THR A 490 4.06 -8.14 7.85
C THR A 490 3.13 -8.09 6.65
N VAL A 491 2.86 -9.22 5.98
CA VAL A 491 1.96 -9.31 4.82
C VAL A 491 0.53 -9.70 5.25
N ALA A 492 0.39 -10.65 6.19
CA ALA A 492 -0.92 -11.18 6.58
C ALA A 492 -1.74 -10.20 7.43
N VAL A 493 -1.13 -9.55 8.41
CA VAL A 493 -1.84 -8.69 9.37
C VAL A 493 -2.49 -7.46 8.71
N PRO A 494 -1.84 -6.77 7.75
CA PRO A 494 -2.49 -5.66 7.06
C PRO A 494 -3.84 -5.97 6.41
N TYR A 495 -4.07 -7.20 5.91
CA TYR A 495 -5.38 -7.58 5.36
C TYR A 495 -6.49 -7.57 6.42
N VAL A 496 -6.17 -7.99 7.64
CA VAL A 496 -7.11 -7.92 8.77
C VAL A 496 -7.44 -6.46 9.10
N TYR A 497 -6.43 -5.57 9.10
CA TYR A 497 -6.64 -4.15 9.35
C TYR A 497 -7.36 -3.41 8.21
N GLU A 498 -7.18 -3.82 6.96
CA GLU A 498 -7.97 -3.33 5.84
C GLU A 498 -9.46 -3.68 6.05
N TRP A 499 -9.75 -4.95 6.36
CA TRP A 499 -11.12 -5.38 6.63
C TRP A 499 -11.75 -4.60 7.79
N LEU A 500 -11.02 -4.43 8.90
CA LEU A 500 -11.47 -3.62 10.04
C LEU A 500 -11.68 -2.14 9.65
N SER A 501 -10.79 -1.57 8.84
CA SER A 501 -10.87 -0.15 8.44
C SER A 501 -12.04 0.13 7.50
N ASN A 502 -12.36 -0.79 6.60
CA ASN A 502 -13.54 -0.70 5.73
C ASN A 502 -14.85 -0.68 6.54
N ASN A 503 -14.88 -1.38 7.69
CA ASN A 503 -16.04 -1.42 8.58
C ASN A 503 -16.19 -0.18 9.48
N GLN A 504 -15.24 0.77 9.46
CA GLN A 504 -15.26 1.96 10.32
C GLN A 504 -16.24 3.05 9.88
N GLY A 505 -16.81 2.93 8.68
CA GLY A 505 -17.81 3.87 8.17
C GLY A 505 -17.23 5.20 7.69
N MET A 506 -15.99 5.22 7.17
CA MET A 506 -15.37 6.39 6.54
C MET A 506 -16.02 6.72 5.19
N VAL A 507 -16.09 8.01 4.83
CA VAL A 507 -16.87 8.47 3.67
C VAL A 507 -16.06 8.45 2.36
N SER A 508 -14.73 8.47 2.42
CA SER A 508 -13.81 8.44 1.26
C SER A 508 -12.93 7.20 1.33
N ARG A 509 -12.59 6.57 0.19
CA ARG A 509 -11.61 5.47 0.19
C ARG A 509 -10.20 6.00 0.46
N GLY A 510 -9.87 7.22 0.03
CA GLY A 510 -8.64 7.90 0.45
C GLY A 510 -8.49 8.02 1.96
N ASP A 511 -9.56 8.42 2.67
CA ASP A 511 -9.56 8.44 4.14
C ASP A 511 -9.36 7.03 4.74
N VAL A 512 -9.95 5.99 4.13
CA VAL A 512 -9.75 4.59 4.52
C VAL A 512 -8.29 4.16 4.33
N GLU A 513 -7.70 4.43 3.17
CA GLU A 513 -6.30 4.10 2.87
C GLU A 513 -5.34 4.79 3.84
N LEU A 514 -5.54 6.09 4.12
CA LEU A 514 -4.75 6.83 5.11
C LEU A 514 -4.89 6.22 6.52
N SER A 515 -6.08 5.77 6.89
CA SER A 515 -6.28 5.07 8.16
C SER A 515 -5.58 3.70 8.19
N ILE A 516 -5.56 2.97 7.07
CA ILE A 516 -4.87 1.69 6.94
C ILE A 516 -3.36 1.91 7.12
N ILE A 517 -2.79 2.94 6.49
CA ILE A 517 -1.36 3.32 6.67
C ILE A 517 -1.06 3.51 8.16
N SER A 518 -1.86 4.30 8.86
CA SER A 518 -1.60 4.60 10.28
C SER A 518 -1.70 3.38 11.19
N LYS A 519 -2.70 2.51 10.99
CA LYS A 519 -2.90 1.30 11.81
C LYS A 519 -1.84 0.24 11.53
N ASN A 520 -1.53 0.02 10.26
CA ASN A 520 -0.48 -0.90 9.86
C ASN A 520 0.88 -0.43 10.36
N PHE A 521 1.19 0.86 10.27
CA PHE A 521 2.42 1.40 10.84
C PHE A 521 2.47 1.21 12.36
N PHE A 522 1.37 1.48 13.08
CA PHE A 522 1.30 1.23 14.51
C PHE A 522 1.61 -0.24 14.84
N PHE A 523 1.02 -1.19 14.12
CA PHE A 523 1.32 -2.61 14.29
C PHE A 523 2.78 -2.95 13.97
N SER A 524 3.26 -2.57 12.79
CA SER A 524 4.62 -2.86 12.34
C SER A 524 5.68 -2.24 13.25
N PHE A 525 5.51 -0.99 13.66
CA PHE A 525 6.47 -0.30 14.51
C PHE A 525 6.38 -0.76 15.97
N PHE A 526 5.18 -0.83 16.54
CA PHE A 526 5.03 -1.19 17.95
C PHE A 526 5.22 -2.68 18.21
N ASN A 527 4.55 -3.56 17.46
CA ASN A 527 4.64 -5.01 17.69
C ASN A 527 5.90 -5.60 17.08
N LEU A 528 6.13 -5.36 15.79
CA LEU A 528 7.22 -6.03 15.07
C LEU A 528 8.59 -5.37 15.27
N PHE A 529 8.66 -4.11 15.72
CA PHE A 529 9.93 -3.48 16.04
C PHE A 529 10.11 -3.29 17.54
N LEU A 530 9.32 -2.45 18.23
CA LEU A 530 9.55 -2.19 19.65
C LEU A 530 9.38 -3.42 20.54
N LEU A 531 8.20 -4.07 20.51
CA LEU A 531 7.93 -5.23 21.36
C LEU A 531 8.79 -6.43 20.97
N PHE A 532 8.96 -6.70 19.67
CA PHE A 532 9.90 -7.73 19.23
C PHE A 532 11.34 -7.44 19.67
N THR A 533 11.77 -6.17 19.69
CA THR A 533 13.09 -5.81 20.21
C THR A 533 13.18 -6.05 21.71
N VAL A 534 12.18 -5.65 22.49
CA VAL A 534 12.18 -5.85 23.95
C VAL A 534 12.05 -7.34 24.33
N PHE A 535 11.23 -8.11 23.59
CA PHE A 535 10.90 -9.51 23.86
C PHE A 535 11.70 -10.52 23.03
N GLY A 536 12.65 -10.07 22.20
CA GLY A 536 13.39 -10.91 21.24
C GLY A 536 14.20 -12.04 21.86
N THR A 537 14.36 -12.03 23.19
CA THR A 537 14.85 -13.16 24.00
C THR A 537 13.69 -13.74 24.80
N ALA A 538 13.45 -15.06 24.73
CA ALA A 538 12.30 -15.67 25.40
C ALA A 538 12.35 -15.50 26.93
N SER A 539 13.56 -15.46 27.51
CA SER A 539 13.81 -15.10 28.92
C SER A 539 13.39 -13.65 29.25
N GLY A 540 13.55 -12.73 28.30
CA GLY A 540 13.13 -11.33 28.41
C GLY A 540 11.61 -11.13 28.47
N PHE A 541 10.82 -11.99 27.82
CA PHE A 541 9.36 -11.93 27.94
C PHE A 541 8.88 -12.34 29.35
N TYR A 542 9.36 -13.48 29.86
CA TYR A 542 9.00 -13.94 31.22
C TYR A 542 9.52 -12.97 32.29
N GLY A 543 10.77 -12.52 32.17
CA GLY A 543 11.36 -11.56 33.10
C GLY A 543 10.68 -10.18 33.05
N PHE A 544 10.24 -9.70 31.88
CA PHE A 544 9.46 -8.47 31.79
C PHE A 544 8.05 -8.62 32.35
N TRP A 545 7.37 -9.75 32.12
CA TRP A 545 6.04 -10.01 32.67
C TRP A 545 6.06 -10.06 34.20
N GLU A 546 7.09 -10.67 34.79
CA GLU A 546 7.32 -10.67 36.23
C GLU A 546 7.68 -9.27 36.76
N ASN A 547 8.50 -8.51 36.03
CA ASN A 547 8.93 -7.16 36.40
C ASN A 547 7.97 -6.05 35.97
N LEU A 548 6.81 -6.35 35.36
CA LEU A 548 5.90 -5.37 34.78
C LEU A 548 5.40 -4.37 35.83
N ARG A 549 5.26 -4.81 37.08
CA ARG A 549 4.88 -3.97 38.23
C ARG A 549 5.94 -2.93 38.62
N ASP A 550 7.22 -3.23 38.40
CA ASP A 550 8.35 -2.35 38.73
C ASP A 550 8.83 -1.55 37.50
N ALA A 551 8.65 -2.09 36.29
CA ALA A 551 8.97 -1.45 35.02
C ALA A 551 8.12 -0.20 34.71
N PHE A 552 6.86 -0.15 35.18
CA PHE A 552 6.03 1.07 35.06
C PHE A 552 6.47 2.21 36.00
N LYS A 553 7.38 1.95 36.95
CA LYS A 553 7.90 2.98 37.87
C LYS A 553 9.24 3.57 37.41
N ASP A 554 10.11 2.81 36.73
CA ASP A 554 11.43 3.28 36.27
C ASP A 554 11.58 3.20 34.74
N SER A 555 11.31 4.31 34.05
CA SER A 555 11.49 4.45 32.59
C SER A 555 12.93 4.23 32.09
N THR A 556 13.93 4.31 32.99
CA THR A 556 15.35 4.11 32.70
C THR A 556 15.70 2.63 32.51
N THR A 557 15.02 1.72 33.22
CA THR A 557 15.21 0.27 33.10
C THR A 557 14.76 -0.25 31.73
N ILE A 558 13.66 0.30 31.20
CA ILE A 558 13.14 -0.01 29.87
C ILE A 558 14.13 0.42 28.78
N ALA A 559 14.72 1.62 28.90
CA ALA A 559 15.71 2.10 27.94
C ALA A 559 16.98 1.24 27.93
N PHE A 560 17.42 0.76 29.09
CA PHE A 560 18.56 -0.15 29.22
C PHE A 560 18.27 -1.54 28.63
N ALA A 561 17.10 -2.12 28.94
CA ALA A 561 16.66 -3.39 28.39
C ALA A 561 16.54 -3.32 26.87
N LEU A 562 15.94 -2.25 26.35
CA LEU A 562 15.81 -2.01 24.91
C LEU A 562 17.17 -1.92 24.23
N ALA A 563 18.13 -1.20 24.81
CA ALA A 563 19.47 -1.09 24.24
C ALA A 563 20.19 -2.45 24.21
N LYS A 564 20.13 -3.23 25.29
CA LYS A 564 20.76 -4.56 25.37
C LYS A 564 20.18 -5.51 24.32
N SER A 565 18.86 -5.53 24.15
CA SER A 565 18.22 -6.41 23.16
C SER A 565 18.44 -5.94 21.72
N LEU A 566 18.55 -4.62 21.50
CA LEU A 566 18.84 -4.06 20.17
C LEU A 566 20.24 -4.45 19.68
N GLU A 567 21.23 -4.52 20.58
CA GLU A 567 22.57 -5.04 20.28
C GLU A 567 22.51 -6.51 19.80
N GLY A 568 21.77 -7.36 20.51
CA GLY A 568 21.64 -8.80 20.19
C GLY A 568 20.85 -9.11 18.92
N LEU A 569 19.89 -8.26 18.52
CA LEU A 569 19.03 -8.49 17.35
C LEU A 569 19.61 -7.99 16.02
N ALA A 570 20.81 -7.40 16.01
CA ALA A 570 21.42 -6.90 14.77
C ALA A 570 21.55 -7.99 13.67
N PRO A 571 22.01 -9.23 13.96
CA PRO A 571 22.09 -10.29 12.95
C PRO A 571 20.72 -10.69 12.38
N PHE A 572 19.67 -10.67 13.21
CA PHE A 572 18.30 -10.93 12.77
C PHE A 572 17.84 -9.88 11.74
N TYR A 573 18.04 -8.59 12.02
CA TYR A 573 17.65 -7.53 11.09
C TYR A 573 18.46 -7.53 9.80
N ILE A 574 19.74 -7.93 9.83
CA ILE A 574 20.53 -8.14 8.60
C ILE A 574 19.90 -9.25 7.76
N ASN A 575 19.61 -10.41 8.35
CA ASN A 575 18.94 -11.52 7.66
C ASN A 575 17.56 -11.15 7.13
N LEU A 576 16.82 -10.33 7.88
CA LEU A 576 15.53 -9.78 7.45
C LEU A 576 15.69 -8.89 6.22
N LEU A 577 16.67 -7.98 6.21
CA LEU A 577 16.92 -7.09 5.06
C LEU A 577 17.37 -7.86 3.82
N ILE A 578 18.20 -8.89 3.99
CA ILE A 578 18.62 -9.80 2.91
C ILE A 578 17.39 -10.50 2.31
N LEU A 579 16.57 -11.13 3.16
CA LEU A 579 15.37 -11.86 2.71
C LEU A 579 14.36 -10.93 2.06
N GLN A 580 14.08 -9.77 2.67
CA GLN A 580 13.09 -8.85 2.14
C GLN A 580 13.58 -8.16 0.87
N GLY A 581 14.81 -7.65 0.87
CA GLY A 581 15.44 -6.91 -0.22
C GLY A 581 15.73 -7.76 -1.45
N LEU A 582 16.49 -8.85 -1.30
CA LEU A 582 16.91 -9.70 -2.41
C LEU A 582 15.88 -10.80 -2.70
N GLY A 583 15.29 -11.40 -1.67
CA GLY A 583 14.36 -12.51 -1.84
C GLY A 583 12.95 -12.09 -2.24
N LEU A 584 12.27 -11.31 -1.41
CA LEU A 584 10.82 -11.07 -1.54
C LEU A 584 10.44 -9.94 -2.52
N PHE A 585 11.31 -8.95 -2.79
CA PHE A 585 11.00 -7.92 -3.80
C PHE A 585 10.77 -8.48 -5.20
N PRO A 586 11.63 -9.37 -5.73
CA PRO A 586 11.37 -10.01 -7.01
C PRO A 586 10.02 -10.74 -7.08
N PHE A 587 9.54 -11.32 -5.97
CA PHE A 587 8.18 -11.89 -5.91
C PHE A 587 7.06 -10.85 -6.03
N ARG A 588 7.30 -9.61 -5.59
CA ARG A 588 6.36 -8.50 -5.83
C ARG A 588 6.28 -8.17 -7.31
N LEU A 589 7.40 -8.18 -8.02
CA LEU A 589 7.44 -7.95 -9.47
C LEU A 589 6.62 -9.01 -10.24
N LEU A 590 6.64 -10.27 -9.77
CA LEU A 590 5.81 -11.35 -10.32
C LEU A 590 4.32 -11.18 -10.00
N GLU A 591 3.94 -10.32 -9.05
CA GLU A 591 2.56 -10.21 -8.57
C GLU A 591 2.00 -11.58 -8.16
N PHE A 592 2.79 -12.36 -7.40
CA PHE A 592 2.52 -13.78 -7.11
C PHE A 592 1.07 -14.05 -6.68
N GLY A 593 0.44 -13.17 -5.89
CA GLY A 593 -0.96 -13.32 -5.49
C GLY A 593 -1.93 -13.34 -6.68
N SER A 594 -1.84 -12.35 -7.57
CA SER A 594 -2.67 -12.26 -8.78
C SER A 594 -2.36 -13.40 -9.76
N VAL A 595 -1.08 -13.68 -9.97
CA VAL A 595 -0.61 -14.75 -10.86
C VAL A 595 -1.05 -16.14 -10.39
N ALA A 596 -0.95 -16.44 -9.10
CA ALA A 596 -1.34 -17.74 -8.55
C ALA A 596 -2.86 -17.94 -8.58
N LEU A 597 -3.63 -16.86 -8.38
CA LEU A 597 -5.10 -16.90 -8.44
C LEU A 597 -5.63 -16.92 -9.87
N TYR A 598 -4.91 -16.38 -10.85
CA TYR A 598 -5.39 -16.25 -12.22
C TYR A 598 -5.80 -17.59 -12.85
N PRO A 599 -5.00 -18.68 -12.81
CA PRO A 599 -5.44 -19.99 -13.31
C PRO A 599 -6.71 -20.49 -12.62
N LEU A 600 -6.80 -20.36 -11.29
CA LEU A 600 -7.98 -20.80 -10.53
C LEU A 600 -9.23 -20.02 -10.93
N GLN A 601 -9.11 -18.70 -11.06
CA GLN A 601 -10.19 -17.82 -11.51
C GLN A 601 -10.56 -18.11 -12.97
N PHE A 602 -9.57 -18.43 -13.81
CA PHE A 602 -9.76 -18.76 -15.21
C PHE A 602 -10.53 -20.07 -15.37
N LEU A 603 -10.22 -21.09 -14.56
CA LEU A 603 -10.98 -22.34 -14.53
C LEU A 603 -12.41 -22.15 -13.97
N SER A 604 -12.61 -21.19 -13.05
CA SER A 604 -13.93 -20.87 -12.49
C SER A 604 -14.79 -20.00 -13.41
N ALA A 605 -14.20 -19.17 -14.26
CA ALA A 605 -14.91 -18.22 -15.10
C ALA A 605 -15.65 -18.95 -16.23
N ARG A 606 -16.94 -18.63 -16.41
CA ARG A 606 -17.81 -19.21 -17.44
C ARG A 606 -18.49 -18.16 -18.31
N THR A 607 -18.73 -16.96 -17.78
CA THR A 607 -19.44 -15.90 -18.51
C THR A 607 -18.48 -14.93 -19.20
N PRO A 608 -18.88 -14.30 -20.34
CA PRO A 608 -18.08 -13.25 -20.97
C PRO A 608 -17.70 -12.12 -20.01
N ARG A 609 -18.61 -11.77 -19.10
CA ARG A 609 -18.38 -10.80 -18.03
C ARG A 609 -17.28 -11.24 -17.07
N GLU A 610 -17.33 -12.47 -16.59
CA GLU A 610 -16.28 -13.00 -15.72
C GLU A 610 -14.92 -12.99 -16.42
N TYR A 611 -14.84 -13.36 -17.71
CA TYR A 611 -13.60 -13.25 -18.48
C TYR A 611 -13.11 -11.80 -18.65
N ALA A 612 -14.01 -10.84 -18.82
CA ALA A 612 -13.62 -9.43 -18.86
C ALA A 612 -13.15 -8.91 -17.49
N GLU A 613 -13.77 -9.37 -16.40
CA GLU A 613 -13.34 -9.07 -15.03
C GLU A 613 -11.93 -9.66 -14.76
N LEU A 614 -11.58 -10.83 -15.32
CA LEU A 614 -10.22 -11.38 -15.25
C LEU A 614 -9.16 -10.50 -15.93
N ASN A 615 -9.55 -9.75 -16.96
CA ASN A 615 -8.66 -8.82 -17.66
C ASN A 615 -8.52 -7.47 -16.93
N THR A 616 -9.15 -7.30 -15.76
CA THR A 616 -8.99 -6.07 -14.98
C THR A 616 -7.64 -6.07 -14.25
N PRO A 617 -6.89 -4.95 -14.33
CA PRO A 617 -5.61 -4.83 -13.64
C PRO A 617 -5.78 -4.98 -12.13
N PRO A 618 -4.81 -5.61 -11.45
CA PRO A 618 -4.79 -5.64 -10.00
C PRO A 618 -4.62 -4.23 -9.43
N LYS A 619 -5.19 -3.98 -8.24
CA LYS A 619 -5.15 -2.67 -7.58
C LYS A 619 -3.93 -2.53 -6.69
N PHE A 620 -3.19 -1.44 -6.84
CA PHE A 620 -2.10 -1.08 -5.95
C PHE A 620 -2.64 -0.34 -4.72
N SER A 621 -2.45 -0.91 -3.53
CA SER A 621 -2.81 -0.28 -2.26
C SER A 621 -1.58 0.33 -1.58
N TYR A 622 -1.58 1.66 -1.44
CA TYR A 622 -0.56 2.40 -0.69
C TYR A 622 -0.54 2.01 0.80
N GLY A 623 -1.71 1.59 1.32
CA GLY A 623 -1.91 1.17 2.72
C GLY A 623 -1.02 0.00 3.17
N PHE A 624 -0.60 -0.85 2.24
CA PHE A 624 0.25 -2.02 2.54
C PHE A 624 1.74 -1.73 2.36
N SER A 625 2.09 -1.02 1.29
CA SER A 625 3.49 -0.82 0.91
C SER A 625 4.20 0.24 1.78
N ILE A 626 3.50 1.33 2.14
CA ILE A 626 4.11 2.44 2.89
C ILE A 626 4.56 2.03 4.30
N PRO A 627 3.73 1.38 5.14
CA PRO A 627 4.12 1.07 6.51
C PRO A 627 5.36 0.16 6.62
N GLN A 628 5.45 -0.86 5.77
CA GLN A 628 6.59 -1.77 5.75
C GLN A 628 7.88 -1.05 5.34
N THR A 629 7.81 -0.19 4.32
CA THR A 629 8.98 0.54 3.83
C THR A 629 9.45 1.57 4.84
N ILE A 630 8.54 2.23 5.58
CA ILE A 630 8.90 3.09 6.71
C ILE A 630 9.57 2.26 7.82
N LEU A 631 9.04 1.09 8.18
CA LEU A 631 9.64 0.24 9.22
C LEU A 631 11.11 -0.07 8.92
N ILE A 632 11.39 -0.42 7.68
CA ILE A 632 12.74 -0.78 7.23
C ILE A 632 13.67 0.42 7.22
N LEU A 633 13.15 1.59 6.84
CA LEU A 633 13.90 2.83 7.01
C LEU A 633 14.21 3.11 8.48
N VAL A 634 13.24 2.91 9.39
CA VAL A 634 13.43 3.09 10.83
C VAL A 634 14.49 2.13 11.37
N ILE A 635 14.48 0.86 10.97
CA ILE A 635 15.53 -0.12 11.33
C ILE A 635 16.90 0.39 10.85
N CYS A 636 17.01 0.81 9.59
CA CYS A 636 18.29 1.33 9.08
C CYS A 636 18.75 2.59 9.81
N VAL A 637 17.84 3.50 10.16
CA VAL A 637 18.13 4.72 10.94
C VAL A 637 18.61 4.35 12.34
N VAL A 638 17.91 3.48 13.05
CA VAL A 638 18.26 3.06 14.42
C VAL A 638 19.65 2.41 14.43
N TYR A 639 19.91 1.49 13.50
CA TYR A 639 21.17 0.75 13.41
C TYR A 639 22.30 1.47 12.67
N SER A 640 22.09 2.69 12.20
CA SER A 640 23.05 3.44 11.37
C SER A 640 24.42 3.68 12.00
N VAL A 641 24.50 3.72 13.34
CA VAL A 641 25.74 4.00 14.09
C VAL A 641 26.33 2.74 14.74
N PHE A 642 25.59 1.62 14.71
CA PHE A 642 26.03 0.35 15.30
C PHE A 642 27.27 -0.18 14.55
N PRO A 643 28.11 -1.04 15.17
CA PRO A 643 29.29 -1.62 14.51
C PRO A 643 28.95 -2.33 13.18
N SER A 644 27.82 -3.05 13.13
CA SER A 644 27.30 -3.72 11.92
C SER A 644 26.55 -2.78 10.95
N SER A 645 26.67 -1.45 11.11
CA SER A 645 25.96 -0.45 10.31
C SER A 645 26.19 -0.58 8.81
N TRP A 646 27.40 -0.92 8.39
CA TRP A 646 27.74 -1.03 6.96
C TRP A 646 26.93 -2.12 6.23
N LEU A 647 26.69 -3.26 6.87
CA LEU A 647 25.86 -4.35 6.31
C LEU A 647 24.39 -3.96 6.26
N ILE A 648 23.86 -3.41 7.35
CA ILE A 648 22.45 -2.98 7.43
C ILE A 648 22.18 -1.88 6.40
N CYS A 649 23.07 -0.90 6.28
CA CYS A 649 22.93 0.17 5.29
C CYS A 649 23.12 -0.33 3.85
N LEU A 650 24.01 -1.31 3.61
CA LEU A 650 24.20 -1.91 2.29
C LEU A 650 22.93 -2.63 1.82
N PHE A 651 22.41 -3.56 2.62
CA PHE A 651 21.21 -4.31 2.26
C PHE A 651 19.96 -3.42 2.29
N GLY A 652 19.91 -2.41 3.16
CA GLY A 652 18.90 -1.36 3.11
C GLY A 652 18.95 -0.55 1.81
N LEU A 653 20.13 -0.16 1.34
CA LEU A 653 20.29 0.55 0.07
C LEU A 653 19.83 -0.31 -1.12
N ILE A 654 20.16 -1.61 -1.11
CA ILE A 654 19.68 -2.58 -2.11
C ILE A 654 18.15 -2.66 -2.06
N TYR A 655 17.56 -2.81 -0.88
CA TYR A 655 16.11 -2.83 -0.65
C TYR A 655 15.41 -1.62 -1.30
N PHE A 656 15.87 -0.39 -1.00
CA PHE A 656 15.21 0.80 -1.51
C PHE A 656 15.48 1.02 -3.01
N THR A 657 16.64 0.63 -3.52
CA THR A 657 16.98 0.77 -4.95
C THR A 657 16.15 -0.20 -5.81
N VAL A 658 16.14 -1.49 -5.44
CA VAL A 658 15.33 -2.52 -6.10
C VAL A 658 13.85 -2.20 -5.93
N GLY A 659 13.43 -1.80 -4.73
CA GLY A 659 12.05 -1.40 -4.44
C GLY A 659 11.58 -0.23 -5.29
N LYS A 660 12.36 0.85 -5.41
CA LYS A 660 12.03 1.99 -6.28
C LYS A 660 11.80 1.55 -7.71
N PHE A 661 12.66 0.67 -8.23
CA PHE A 661 12.58 0.17 -9.59
C PHE A 661 11.32 -0.67 -9.83
N ILE A 662 11.04 -1.64 -8.94
CA ILE A 662 9.86 -2.52 -9.05
C ILE A 662 8.56 -1.74 -8.86
N TYR A 663 8.49 -0.85 -7.88
CA TYR A 663 7.29 -0.06 -7.67
C TYR A 663 7.04 0.94 -8.81
N LYS A 664 8.09 1.49 -9.42
CA LYS A 664 7.95 2.29 -10.63
C LYS A 664 7.33 1.46 -11.76
N TYR A 665 7.77 0.22 -11.97
CA TYR A 665 7.14 -0.69 -12.94
C TYR A 665 5.66 -0.94 -12.64
N GLN A 666 5.35 -1.35 -11.41
CA GLN A 666 3.99 -1.69 -10.99
C GLN A 666 3.05 -0.51 -11.13
N LEU A 667 3.46 0.67 -10.64
CA LEU A 667 2.66 1.87 -10.72
C LEU A 667 2.42 2.28 -12.17
N LEU A 668 3.42 2.21 -13.06
CA LEU A 668 3.26 2.74 -14.42
C LEU A 668 2.56 1.77 -15.39
N TYR A 669 2.81 0.46 -15.31
CA TYR A 669 2.43 -0.49 -16.36
C TYR A 669 1.49 -1.62 -15.93
N ALA A 670 1.68 -2.18 -14.73
CA ALA A 670 0.99 -3.42 -14.34
C ALA A 670 -0.27 -3.16 -13.51
N MET A 671 -0.16 -2.38 -12.44
CA MET A 671 -1.22 -2.19 -11.46
C MET A 671 -2.01 -0.90 -11.69
N ASP A 672 -3.30 -0.97 -11.40
CA ASP A 672 -4.13 0.21 -11.34
C ASP A 672 -4.05 0.84 -9.95
N HIS A 673 -3.69 2.11 -9.90
CA HIS A 673 -3.84 2.91 -8.70
C HIS A 673 -4.79 4.06 -9.03
N GLN A 674 -5.66 4.36 -8.09
CA GLN A 674 -6.60 5.47 -8.17
C GLN A 674 -6.01 6.61 -7.33
N GLN A 675 -6.10 7.86 -7.81
CA GLN A 675 -5.59 9.00 -7.07
C GLN A 675 -6.61 9.39 -5.99
N HIS A 676 -6.42 8.90 -4.77
CA HIS A 676 -7.38 9.11 -3.68
C HIS A 676 -6.96 10.21 -2.69
N SER A 677 -5.67 10.49 -2.53
CA SER A 677 -5.14 11.22 -1.37
C SER A 677 -4.42 12.53 -1.69
N THR A 678 -4.10 12.84 -2.95
CA THR A 678 -3.43 14.10 -3.38
C THR A 678 -2.15 14.43 -2.58
N GLY A 679 -1.36 13.41 -2.26
CA GLY A 679 -0.09 13.51 -1.53
C GLY A 679 -0.22 13.58 0.00
N ARG A 680 -1.42 13.41 0.57
CA ARG A 680 -1.66 13.47 2.03
C ARG A 680 -0.89 12.43 2.86
N ALA A 681 -0.39 11.37 2.23
CA ALA A 681 0.45 10.38 2.90
C ALA A 681 1.84 10.92 3.30
N TRP A 682 2.37 11.94 2.61
CA TRP A 682 3.72 12.48 2.86
C TRP A 682 3.95 12.99 4.29
N PRO A 683 3.11 13.89 4.87
CA PRO A 683 3.31 14.33 6.23
C PRO A 683 3.22 13.18 7.25
N MET A 684 2.41 12.14 6.96
CA MET A 684 2.37 10.94 7.79
C MET A 684 3.71 10.20 7.76
N ILE A 685 4.29 10.01 6.57
CA ILE A 685 5.62 9.41 6.40
C ILE A 685 6.67 10.20 7.18
N CYS A 686 6.71 11.53 7.02
CA CYS A 686 7.65 12.41 7.72
C CYS A 686 7.55 12.27 9.24
N ASN A 687 6.33 12.35 9.77
CA ASN A 687 6.09 12.17 11.21
C ASN A 687 6.56 10.80 11.72
N ARG A 688 6.54 9.77 10.89
CA ARG A 688 6.94 8.41 11.28
C ARG A 688 8.45 8.23 11.20
N VAL A 689 9.10 8.88 10.24
CA VAL A 689 10.57 8.99 10.19
C VAL A 689 11.10 9.75 11.41
N PHE A 690 10.43 10.83 11.85
CA PHE A 690 10.79 11.52 13.10
C PHE A 690 10.67 10.62 14.33
N VAL A 691 9.62 9.80 14.43
CA VAL A 691 9.51 8.78 15.49
C VAL A 691 10.71 7.81 15.43
N GLY A 692 11.12 7.39 14.25
CA GLY A 692 12.34 6.58 14.05
C GLY A 692 13.62 7.27 14.55
N LEU A 693 13.78 8.57 14.28
CA LEU A 693 14.92 9.35 14.77
C LEU A 693 14.92 9.49 16.30
N VAL A 694 13.75 9.67 16.92
CA VAL A 694 13.63 9.69 18.39
C VAL A 694 14.06 8.34 18.96
N VAL A 695 13.63 7.22 18.38
CA VAL A 695 14.06 5.89 18.84
C VAL A 695 15.56 5.68 18.63
N HIS A 696 16.12 6.12 17.49
CA HIS A 696 17.56 6.07 17.26
C HIS A 696 18.35 6.79 18.37
N GLN A 697 17.90 7.98 18.77
CA GLN A 697 18.55 8.76 19.83
C GLN A 697 18.40 8.10 21.20
N LEU A 698 17.21 7.58 21.52
CA LEU A 698 16.98 6.81 22.75
C LEU A 698 17.86 5.54 22.81
N ALA A 699 17.99 4.83 21.69
CA ALA A 699 18.86 3.67 21.57
C ALA A 699 20.33 4.05 21.81
N MET A 700 20.82 5.13 21.20
CA MET A 700 22.19 5.61 21.42
C MET A 700 22.44 6.03 22.89
N ILE A 701 21.47 6.68 23.53
CA ILE A 701 21.54 7.02 24.96
C ILE A 701 21.63 5.74 25.80
N GLY A 702 20.78 4.75 25.52
CA GLY A 702 20.75 3.47 26.24
C GLY A 702 22.05 2.67 26.09
N VAL A 703 22.60 2.59 24.87
CA VAL A 703 23.88 1.92 24.58
C VAL A 703 25.05 2.60 25.31
N LEU A 704 25.11 3.93 25.33
CA LEU A 704 26.15 4.65 26.06
C LEU A 704 26.00 4.50 27.58
N ALA A 705 24.77 4.41 28.07
CA ALA A 705 24.48 4.14 29.48
C ALA A 705 24.91 2.72 29.90
N LEU A 706 24.67 1.71 29.07
CA LEU A 706 25.15 0.33 29.23
C LEU A 706 26.66 0.27 29.45
N ARG A 707 27.40 1.09 28.70
CA ARG A 707 28.87 1.17 28.74
C ARG A 707 29.40 2.11 29.85
N ARG A 708 28.58 2.45 30.84
CA ARG A 708 28.88 3.35 31.98
C ARG A 708 29.36 4.76 31.58
N ALA A 709 29.11 5.21 30.35
CA ALA A 709 29.54 6.51 29.82
C ALA A 709 28.46 7.59 29.98
N ILE A 710 28.06 7.85 31.23
CA ILE A 710 26.90 8.70 31.58
C ILE A 710 27.07 10.16 31.10
N THR A 711 28.28 10.70 31.17
CA THR A 711 28.56 12.08 30.72
C THR A 711 28.34 12.25 29.21
N ARG A 712 28.64 11.21 28.42
CA ARG A 712 28.45 11.23 26.96
C ARG A 712 26.99 11.04 26.57
N SER A 713 26.25 10.19 27.29
CA SER A 713 24.83 9.99 27.03
C SER A 713 24.02 11.25 27.36
N LEU A 714 24.40 12.01 28.39
CA LEU A 714 23.77 13.29 28.72
C LEU A 714 23.86 14.31 27.57
N LEU A 715 24.93 14.26 26.77
CA LEU A 715 25.13 15.17 25.64
C LEU A 715 24.18 14.89 24.46
N LEU A 716 23.51 13.72 24.42
CA LEU A 716 22.47 13.39 23.44
C LEU A 716 21.07 13.84 23.85
N VAL A 717 20.85 14.16 25.13
CA VAL A 717 19.53 14.61 25.62
C VAL A 717 19.07 15.92 24.97
N PRO A 718 19.91 16.95 24.77
CA PRO A 718 19.53 18.15 24.04
C PRO A 718 19.13 17.87 22.58
N LEU A 719 19.80 16.93 21.92
CA LEU A 719 19.45 16.51 20.57
C LEU A 719 18.04 15.91 20.52
N LEU A 720 17.69 15.05 21.49
CA LEU A 720 16.33 14.51 21.62
C LEU A 720 15.29 15.61 21.88
N GLY A 721 15.59 16.57 22.75
CA GLY A 721 14.71 17.73 22.96
C GLY A 721 14.49 18.53 21.67
N PHE A 722 15.56 18.74 20.90
CA PHE A 722 15.50 19.42 19.60
C PHE A 722 14.66 18.64 18.58
N THR A 723 14.75 17.30 18.54
CA THR A 723 13.98 16.51 17.56
C THR A 723 12.49 16.49 17.85
N VAL A 724 12.09 16.45 19.13
CA VAL A 724 10.69 16.58 19.54
C VAL A 724 10.17 17.97 19.19
N TRP A 725 10.93 19.03 19.51
CA TRP A 725 10.59 20.40 19.14
C TRP A 725 10.46 20.57 17.62
N PHE A 726 11.40 20.03 16.85
CA PHE A 726 11.40 20.10 15.40
C PHE A 726 10.20 19.35 14.79
N THR A 727 9.82 18.20 15.35
CA THR A 727 8.62 17.45 14.91
C THR A 727 7.36 18.28 15.10
N TYR A 728 7.22 18.95 16.25
CA TYR A 728 6.11 19.86 16.51
C TYR A 728 6.10 21.06 15.55
N TRP A 729 7.27 21.69 15.35
CA TRP A 729 7.44 22.80 14.40
C TRP A 729 7.10 22.39 12.96
N PHE A 730 7.54 21.21 12.53
CA PHE A 730 7.26 20.66 11.21
C PHE A 730 5.76 20.44 11.01
N GLY A 731 5.09 19.78 11.95
CA GLY A 731 3.64 19.55 11.88
C GLY A 731 2.85 20.85 11.77
N ARG A 732 3.20 21.87 12.57
CA ARG A 732 2.50 23.16 12.54
C ARG A 732 2.71 23.94 11.23
N THR A 733 3.89 23.82 10.62
CA THR A 733 4.29 24.63 9.45
C THR A 733 3.97 23.96 8.13
N TYR A 734 4.28 22.66 7.99
CA TYR A 734 4.24 21.94 6.71
C TYR A 734 2.95 21.16 6.48
N GLU A 735 2.29 20.66 7.53
CA GLU A 735 1.06 19.86 7.38
C GLU A 735 -0.09 20.65 6.73
N PRO A 736 -0.35 21.94 7.07
CA PRO A 736 -1.39 22.72 6.41
C PRO A 736 -1.17 22.88 4.90
N LEU A 737 0.09 23.04 4.47
CA LEU A 737 0.48 23.18 3.06
C LEU A 737 0.31 21.89 2.24
N MET A 738 0.29 20.74 2.91
CA MET A 738 -0.01 19.44 2.29
C MET A 738 -1.51 19.11 2.31
N LYS A 739 -2.29 19.77 3.18
CA LYS A 739 -3.72 19.56 3.29
C LYS A 739 -4.54 20.49 2.39
N PHE A 740 -4.14 21.75 2.28
CA PHE A 740 -4.86 22.80 1.57
C PHE A 740 -4.06 23.34 0.38
N ILE A 741 -4.75 23.99 -0.56
CA ILE A 741 -4.13 24.69 -1.69
C ILE A 741 -3.91 26.14 -1.28
N ALA A 742 -2.72 26.68 -1.54
CA ALA A 742 -2.43 28.08 -1.21
C ALA A 742 -3.19 29.01 -2.17
N LEU A 743 -3.83 30.06 -1.65
CA LEU A 743 -4.61 30.99 -2.48
C LEU A 743 -3.77 31.67 -3.57
N LYS A 744 -2.48 31.90 -3.30
CA LYS A 744 -1.53 32.50 -4.25
C LYS A 744 -1.18 31.58 -5.42
N SER A 745 -1.23 30.26 -5.24
CA SER A 745 -0.91 29.31 -6.30
C SER A 745 -2.10 28.99 -7.21
N ILE A 746 -3.31 29.43 -6.85
CA ILE A 746 -4.49 29.28 -7.70
C ILE A 746 -4.41 30.32 -8.81
N ASN A 747 -4.29 29.85 -10.05
CA ASN A 747 -4.25 30.74 -11.20
C ASN A 747 -5.66 31.32 -11.45
N ARG A 748 -5.83 32.64 -11.31
CA ARG A 748 -7.10 33.35 -11.53
C ARG A 748 -7.28 33.79 -12.98
N ASP A 749 -6.20 33.80 -13.75
CA ASP A 749 -6.11 34.52 -15.03
C ASP A 749 -6.42 33.64 -16.25
N GLN A 750 -7.03 32.46 -16.05
CA GLN A 750 -7.56 31.65 -17.15
C GLN A 750 -9.09 31.80 -17.21
N PRO A 751 -9.62 32.76 -18.00
CA PRO A 751 -11.05 32.88 -18.23
C PRO A 751 -11.50 31.72 -19.12
N GLY A 752 -12.17 30.72 -18.55
CA GLY A 752 -12.69 29.59 -19.33
C GLY A 752 -13.40 28.55 -18.47
N GLY A 753 -14.68 28.79 -18.21
CA GLY A 753 -15.55 27.84 -17.52
C GLY A 753 -17.01 28.27 -17.48
N GLY A 754 -17.46 29.01 -18.51
CA GLY A 754 -18.86 29.10 -18.88
C GLY A 754 -19.07 28.20 -20.10
N ASP A 755 -20.07 27.32 -20.02
CA ASP A 755 -20.82 26.67 -21.10
C ASP A 755 -20.13 26.58 -22.48
N VAL A 756 -19.32 25.55 -22.72
CA VAL A 756 -19.11 25.03 -24.08
C VAL A 756 -19.00 23.50 -24.03
N SER A 757 -20.00 22.86 -24.64
CA SER A 757 -19.99 21.43 -25.04
C SER A 757 -18.70 21.10 -25.80
N PRO A 758 -17.99 19.99 -25.54
CA PRO A 758 -16.73 19.73 -26.22
C PRO A 758 -16.99 19.45 -27.70
N SER A 759 -16.60 20.38 -28.56
CA SER A 759 -16.32 20.12 -29.97
C SER A 759 -14.86 19.67 -30.12
N PRO A 760 -14.56 18.73 -31.03
CA PRO A 760 -13.24 18.13 -31.14
C PRO A 760 -12.35 18.99 -32.04
N SER A 761 -11.69 20.02 -31.51
CA SER A 761 -10.55 20.65 -32.20
C SER A 761 -9.76 21.57 -31.28
N SER A 762 -8.83 21.00 -30.50
CA SER A 762 -7.59 21.70 -30.15
C SER A 762 -6.53 20.68 -29.70
N THR A 763 -5.49 20.52 -30.53
CA THR A 763 -4.44 19.51 -30.42
C THR A 763 -3.37 19.83 -29.36
N PHE A 764 -3.57 20.83 -28.47
CA PHE A 764 -2.48 21.33 -27.61
C PHE A 764 -2.86 21.69 -26.17
N SER A 765 -3.79 20.98 -25.55
CA SER A 765 -3.99 21.04 -24.09
C SER A 765 -4.06 19.64 -23.49
N PRO A 766 -3.26 19.28 -22.47
CA PRO A 766 -3.36 17.97 -21.85
C PRO A 766 -4.69 17.86 -21.08
N PRO A 767 -5.44 16.76 -21.20
CA PRO A 767 -6.62 16.53 -20.37
C PRO A 767 -6.20 16.51 -18.89
N SER A 768 -6.98 17.17 -18.04
CA SER A 768 -6.70 17.34 -16.61
C SER A 768 -6.54 15.97 -15.92
N GLY A 769 -5.63 15.88 -14.94
CA GLY A 769 -5.30 14.62 -14.27
C GLY A 769 -6.48 13.92 -13.58
N LEU A 770 -7.54 14.65 -13.22
CA LEU A 770 -8.78 14.10 -12.65
C LEU A 770 -9.89 13.84 -13.69
N ASP A 771 -9.87 14.46 -14.89
CA ASP A 771 -10.68 13.97 -16.03
C ASP A 771 -10.21 12.57 -16.47
N ARG A 772 -9.02 12.12 -16.07
CA ARG A 772 -8.51 10.76 -16.29
C ARG A 772 -9.13 9.71 -15.36
N ASP A 773 -9.66 10.14 -14.21
CA ASP A 773 -10.26 9.26 -13.20
C ASP A 773 -11.80 9.23 -13.31
N SER A 774 -12.40 10.02 -14.21
CA SER A 774 -13.80 9.88 -14.62
C SER A 774 -14.02 8.77 -15.66
N LEU A 775 -13.14 7.76 -15.72
CA LEU A 775 -13.25 6.70 -16.73
C LEU A 775 -14.40 5.72 -16.42
N PRO A 776 -15.08 5.27 -17.48
CA PRO A 776 -16.39 4.65 -17.42
C PRO A 776 -16.31 3.24 -16.85
N ILE A 777 -17.32 2.85 -16.10
CA ILE A 777 -17.65 1.43 -16.03
C ILE A 777 -18.07 1.01 -17.45
N ARG A 778 -17.13 0.52 -18.26
CA ARG A 778 -17.41 -0.12 -19.54
C ARG A 778 -18.06 -1.48 -19.24
N ILE A 779 -19.37 -1.47 -19.07
CA ILE A 779 -20.20 -2.68 -19.14
C ILE A 779 -20.86 -2.67 -20.51
N GLY A 780 -20.41 -3.56 -21.41
CA GLY A 780 -21.05 -3.76 -22.72
C GLY A 780 -20.71 -2.74 -23.81
N GLY A 781 -19.52 -2.11 -23.79
CA GLY A 781 -19.04 -1.29 -24.91
C GLY A 781 -19.62 0.14 -25.01
N HIS A 782 -20.32 0.63 -23.98
CA HIS A 782 -20.77 2.01 -23.91
C HIS A 782 -20.03 2.82 -22.83
N ASP A 783 -19.54 3.99 -23.23
CA ASP A 783 -18.73 4.89 -22.43
C ASP A 783 -19.63 5.77 -21.54
N LEU A 784 -19.66 5.47 -20.25
CA LEU A 784 -20.36 6.20 -19.18
C LEU A 784 -19.67 7.53 -18.81
N GLU A 785 -19.01 8.19 -19.77
CA GLU A 785 -18.04 9.28 -19.54
C GLU A 785 -18.65 10.61 -19.03
N LEU A 786 -19.95 10.85 -19.21
CA LEU A 786 -20.53 12.19 -19.05
C LEU A 786 -21.33 12.44 -17.76
N ARG A 787 -21.65 11.42 -16.95
CA ARG A 787 -22.58 11.59 -15.80
C ARG A 787 -21.96 11.56 -14.39
N LEU A 788 -20.67 11.20 -14.25
CA LEU A 788 -19.97 11.15 -12.96
C LEU A 788 -19.26 12.46 -12.57
N LYS A 789 -19.34 13.51 -13.39
CA LYS A 789 -18.79 14.84 -13.05
C LYS A 789 -19.55 15.54 -11.92
N LYS A 790 -20.80 15.13 -11.67
CA LYS A 790 -21.65 15.61 -10.58
C LYS A 790 -21.63 14.63 -9.40
N TYR A 791 -21.65 15.15 -8.18
CA TYR A 791 -21.68 14.36 -6.94
C TYR A 791 -23.05 13.70 -6.74
N VAL A 792 -23.41 12.71 -7.55
CA VAL A 792 -24.68 11.99 -7.47
C VAL A 792 -24.41 10.51 -7.19
N ASN A 793 -25.25 9.89 -6.35
CA ASN A 793 -25.15 8.45 -6.11
C ASN A 793 -25.29 7.69 -7.44
N PRO A 794 -24.31 6.84 -7.82
CA PRO A 794 -24.35 6.04 -9.04
C PRO A 794 -25.66 5.23 -9.19
N SER A 795 -26.21 4.70 -8.11
CA SER A 795 -27.44 3.88 -8.13
C SER A 795 -28.66 4.62 -8.69
N LEU A 796 -28.68 5.97 -8.62
CA LEU A 796 -29.75 6.80 -9.17
C LEU A 796 -29.63 7.00 -10.69
N ILE A 797 -28.41 7.09 -11.20
CA ILE A 797 -28.14 7.50 -12.59
C ILE A 797 -27.76 6.34 -13.51
N LEU A 798 -27.29 5.21 -12.97
CA LEU A 798 -26.79 4.10 -13.76
C LEU A 798 -27.93 3.46 -14.57
N PRO A 799 -27.82 3.33 -15.90
CA PRO A 799 -28.83 2.61 -16.67
C PRO A 799 -28.89 1.14 -16.24
N LEU A 800 -30.09 0.56 -16.28
CA LEU A 800 -30.31 -0.84 -15.98
C LEU A 800 -29.83 -1.68 -17.17
N HIS A 801 -28.54 -2.03 -17.16
CA HIS A 801 -27.94 -2.83 -18.23
C HIS A 801 -28.56 -4.22 -18.33
N ALA A 802 -28.71 -4.72 -19.55
CA ALA A 802 -29.11 -6.10 -19.84
C ALA A 802 -27.97 -7.10 -19.58
N ALA A 803 -28.30 -8.38 -19.50
CA ALA A 803 -27.32 -9.46 -19.32
C ALA A 803 -26.34 -9.54 -20.51
N TRP A 804 -25.06 -9.77 -20.23
CA TRP A 804 -24.06 -9.91 -21.28
C TRP A 804 -24.08 -11.32 -21.89
N LEU A 805 -24.79 -11.47 -23.00
CA LEU A 805 -24.94 -12.74 -23.71
C LEU A 805 -23.88 -12.92 -24.81
N PRO A 806 -23.29 -14.13 -24.96
CA PRO A 806 -22.17 -14.38 -25.86
C PRO A 806 -22.43 -14.26 -27.38
N HIS A 807 -23.65 -13.92 -27.81
CA HIS A 807 -23.99 -13.75 -29.23
C HIS A 807 -24.56 -12.35 -29.57
N ARG A 808 -24.60 -11.43 -28.60
CA ARG A 808 -25.18 -10.09 -28.79
C ARG A 808 -24.13 -9.00 -29.08
N ALA A 809 -22.93 -9.39 -29.53
CA ALA A 809 -21.88 -8.46 -29.89
C ALA A 809 -22.12 -7.94 -31.31
N SER A 810 -22.37 -6.63 -31.40
CA SER A 810 -22.35 -5.77 -32.60
C SER A 810 -23.39 -6.00 -33.70
N SER A 811 -24.67 -5.77 -33.40
CA SER A 811 -25.52 -5.06 -34.37
C SER A 811 -25.79 -3.67 -33.80
N GLY A 812 -25.19 -2.65 -34.41
CA GLY A 812 -25.61 -1.27 -34.18
C GLY A 812 -27.11 -1.16 -34.46
N ASN A 813 -27.81 -0.40 -33.62
CA ASN A 813 -29.27 -0.24 -33.55
C ASN A 813 -30.05 -1.41 -32.92
N GLY A 814 -30.66 -1.11 -31.77
CA GLY A 814 -31.56 -2.03 -31.08
C GLY A 814 -32.13 -1.43 -29.79
N ALA A 815 -32.62 -0.20 -29.84
CA ALA A 815 -33.77 0.15 -28.99
C ALA A 815 -34.95 -0.73 -29.43
N SER A 816 -35.82 -1.10 -28.47
CA SER A 816 -37.06 -1.88 -28.62
C SER A 816 -36.93 -3.32 -29.14
N ALA A 817 -36.89 -4.30 -28.22
CA ALA A 817 -37.30 -5.69 -28.49
C ALA A 817 -37.70 -6.44 -27.20
N PHE A 818 -38.45 -5.79 -26.30
CA PHE A 818 -39.16 -6.48 -25.21
C PHE A 818 -40.70 -6.33 -25.31
N GLU A 819 -41.19 -5.78 -26.43
CA GLU A 819 -42.61 -5.80 -26.80
C GLU A 819 -42.79 -6.70 -28.04
N ALA A 820 -42.81 -8.02 -27.85
CA ALA A 820 -43.33 -8.94 -28.87
C ALA A 820 -43.59 -10.33 -28.28
N HIS A 821 -44.48 -10.42 -27.30
CA HIS A 821 -45.34 -11.60 -27.12
C HIS A 821 -46.64 -11.18 -26.43
N GLN A 822 -47.39 -10.27 -27.08
CA GLN A 822 -48.85 -10.29 -26.97
C GLN A 822 -49.35 -11.37 -27.92
N THR A 823 -49.88 -12.45 -27.35
CA THR A 823 -50.72 -13.41 -28.07
C THR A 823 -52.02 -12.71 -28.50
N PRO A 824 -52.45 -12.78 -29.78
CA PRO A 824 -53.80 -12.39 -30.15
C PRO A 824 -54.79 -13.47 -29.73
N ASN A 825 -55.92 -13.04 -29.17
CA ASN A 825 -57.07 -13.86 -28.81
C ASN A 825 -57.59 -14.68 -30.00
N VAL A 826 -57.86 -15.97 -29.76
CA VAL A 826 -59.17 -16.62 -29.98
C VAL A 826 -59.42 -17.56 -28.82
#